data_AF-L5L300-F1
#
_entry.id   AF-L5L300-F1
#
_cell.length_a   1.000
_cell.length_b   1.000
_cell.length_c   1.000
_cell.angle_alpha   90.00
_cell.angle_beta   90.00
_cell.angle_gamma   90.00
#
_symmetry.space_group_name_H-M   'P 1'
#
loop_
_entity.id
_entity.type
_entity.pdbx_description
1 polymer ?
#
loop_
_entity_poly.entity_id
_entity_poly.type
_entity_poly.pdbx_seq_one_letter_code
_entity_poly.pdbx_strand_id
1 'polypeptide(L)'
;MLKNLETTPGQSTYLLKAVFPQKDKLKSSKREWKPLEDRSCTDIPWLLLFILFCIGMGFICGFSVATGAAARLVSGYDSFGNICGQKNAKLEGIPNSGMDHTHRKYVFFLDPCNLDLINRKIKSVALCVAACPRQELKTLSDVQKFADINGSALCSYTLKPSEYTIPSKASGVCPKLPVPASAPIPFFHRCAPVNISCYAKFAEALITFVSDNSVLHRLISGVMTSKEIILGLCLLSLVLSMILMVIIRYISRVLVWIVTVLVILGSLGGTGVLWWLYAKQRKSPKETVIPEQLQVAEDNLRALLIYAISATVFTVILFLIMLVMRKRVALTIALFHVAGKVFIHLPLLVFQPFWTFFALVLFWAYWIMTLLFLGTAGSAVQNEQGFVEFRVSGPLQYMWWYHVVGLIWISEFILACQQMTVAGAVVTYYFTRDKRNLPFTPILASVSRLIRYHLGTVAKGSFIITLVKIPRMILMYLHSQLKGKENACARCVLKSCICCLWCLEKCLNYLNQNAYTATAINSTNFCTSAKDAFVILVENALRVAAINTVGDFMLFLGKVLIVCSTGLAGIMLLNYQQDYTVWVLPLIIVCLFAFLVAHCFLSIYEMVVDVLFLCFAIDTKYNDGSPGREFYMDKVLMEFVENSRKAMKEAGKGGVADARELKPMEALQRIISTLANKNDEIQNFIDTLNQTLKGVQENSSNILTELDEEFDSLYSILDEVKESMINSIKQEQARKLQELQSQLSQCNNALENSEELLEFATRSLDIKEAEEFSKVQKKDKLWVDSKYMQKDHQQMRSGSLALFLDGQVAKTPPNVVRLEPFRMGMKMTDTK
;
A
#
# COMPACT_ATOMS: atom_id res chain seq x y z
N MET A 1 -72.42 30.83 3.69
CA MET A 1 -73.28 30.57 4.86
C MET A 1 -72.41 30.49 6.10
N LEU A 2 -72.24 31.62 6.78
CA LEU A 2 -71.84 31.66 8.19
C LEU A 2 -73.04 31.20 9.02
N LYS A 3 -72.86 30.22 9.92
CA LYS A 3 -73.26 30.29 11.34
C LYS A 3 -73.31 28.91 12.01
N ASN A 4 -72.80 28.92 13.24
CA ASN A 4 -73.18 28.07 14.36
C ASN A 4 -72.59 26.66 14.39
N LEU A 5 -71.53 26.51 15.20
CA LEU A 5 -71.50 25.55 16.31
C LEU A 5 -70.31 25.92 17.22
N GLU A 6 -70.61 26.70 18.27
CA GLU A 6 -69.86 26.61 19.51
C GLU A 6 -70.06 25.20 20.07
N THR A 7 -68.99 24.47 20.38
CA THR A 7 -68.98 23.48 21.47
C THR A 7 -67.54 23.07 21.83
N THR A 8 -67.18 23.44 23.06
CA THR A 8 -66.30 22.76 24.03
C THR A 8 -64.87 22.29 23.65
N PRO A 9 -63.82 22.78 24.35
CA PRO A 9 -62.45 22.29 24.20
C PRO A 9 -62.29 20.96 24.95
N GLY A 10 -62.43 19.82 24.27
CA GLY A 10 -62.27 18.52 24.94
C GLY A 10 -62.08 17.29 24.05
N GLN A 11 -62.01 17.44 22.73
CA GLN A 11 -61.99 16.29 21.79
C GLN A 11 -60.84 16.26 20.79
N SER A 12 -59.83 17.12 20.92
CA SER A 12 -58.59 17.01 20.12
C SER A 12 -57.52 16.09 20.74
N THR A 13 -57.79 15.53 21.93
CA THR A 13 -56.81 14.71 22.68
C THR A 13 -56.87 13.21 22.37
N TYR A 14 -57.81 12.76 21.53
CA TYR A 14 -57.97 11.33 21.21
C TYR A 14 -57.42 10.91 19.84
N LEU A 15 -57.19 11.85 18.90
CA LEU A 15 -56.53 11.56 17.61
C LEU A 15 -55.00 11.75 17.65
N LEU A 16 -54.46 12.46 18.65
CA LEU A 16 -53.01 12.61 18.85
C LEU A 16 -52.36 11.46 19.62
N LYS A 17 -53.14 10.55 20.23
CA LYS A 17 -52.64 9.35 20.93
C LYS A 17 -52.41 8.13 20.02
N ALA A 18 -52.82 8.19 18.75
CA ALA A 18 -52.63 7.10 17.79
C ALA A 18 -51.34 7.24 16.94
N VAL A 19 -50.68 8.40 16.96
CA VAL A 19 -49.45 8.68 16.19
C VAL A 19 -48.19 8.69 17.08
N PHE A 20 -48.34 8.82 18.39
CA PHE A 20 -47.23 8.71 19.34
C PHE A 20 -47.48 7.56 20.33
N PRO A 21 -46.93 6.36 20.08
CA PRO A 21 -46.96 5.31 21.08
C PRO A 21 -46.18 5.78 22.31
N GLN A 22 -46.82 5.61 23.47
CA GLN A 22 -46.32 5.76 24.83
C GLN A 22 -44.81 5.98 24.96
N LYS A 23 -44.47 7.20 25.38
CA LYS A 23 -43.17 7.58 25.95
C LYS A 23 -43.00 6.95 27.36
N ASP A 24 -43.28 5.66 27.52
CA ASP A 24 -43.24 4.94 28.81
C ASP A 24 -42.53 3.57 28.75
N LYS A 25 -41.69 3.32 27.74
CA LYS A 25 -40.74 2.18 27.73
C LYS A 25 -39.37 2.47 27.08
N LEU A 26 -38.87 3.71 27.18
CA LEU A 26 -37.43 3.98 27.04
C LEU A 26 -36.96 4.92 28.16
N LYS A 27 -37.02 4.40 29.39
CA LYS A 27 -35.97 4.75 30.36
C LYS A 27 -34.66 4.23 29.77
N SER A 28 -33.99 5.06 28.97
CA SER A 28 -32.54 5.11 29.01
C SER A 28 -32.20 5.38 30.46
N SER A 29 -31.97 4.31 31.23
CA SER A 29 -31.33 4.40 32.54
C SER A 29 -30.15 5.36 32.35
N LYS A 30 -30.20 6.55 32.97
CA LYS A 30 -29.01 7.40 33.07
C LYS A 30 -28.01 6.55 33.83
N ARG A 31 -27.14 5.83 33.10
CA ARG A 31 -26.10 4.99 33.67
C ARG A 31 -25.33 5.86 34.65
N GLU A 32 -25.32 5.45 35.92
CA GLU A 32 -24.49 6.11 36.91
C GLU A 32 -23.04 5.96 36.45
N TRP A 33 -22.35 7.08 36.21
CA TRP A 33 -21.01 7.06 35.66
C TRP A 33 -20.02 6.65 36.75
N LYS A 34 -19.59 5.39 36.68
CA LYS A 34 -18.65 4.75 37.60
C LYS A 34 -17.46 4.22 36.79
N PRO A 35 -16.37 4.99 36.66
CA PRO A 35 -15.24 4.60 35.83
C PRO A 35 -14.60 3.33 36.41
N LEU A 36 -14.21 2.41 35.52
CA LEU A 36 -13.59 1.13 35.87
C LEU A 36 -14.48 0.07 36.55
N GLU A 37 -15.70 0.41 36.94
CA GLU A 37 -16.68 -0.47 37.57
C GLU A 37 -17.51 -1.22 36.51
N ASP A 38 -17.91 -2.47 36.79
CA ASP A 38 -18.64 -3.40 35.91
C ASP A 38 -18.03 -3.64 34.51
N ARG A 39 -17.29 -4.76 34.39
CA ARG A 39 -16.70 -5.20 33.11
C ARG A 39 -17.56 -6.27 32.44
N SER A 40 -17.79 -6.10 31.15
CA SER A 40 -18.51 -7.05 30.31
C SER A 40 -17.84 -7.20 28.95
N CYS A 41 -18.02 -8.36 28.32
CA CYS A 41 -17.50 -8.62 26.98
C CYS A 41 -18.20 -7.72 25.95
N THR A 42 -17.41 -7.10 25.07
CA THR A 42 -17.90 -6.12 24.10
C THR A 42 -17.78 -6.64 22.66
N ASP A 43 -18.78 -6.34 21.83
CA ASP A 43 -18.87 -6.68 20.39
C ASP A 43 -18.54 -8.16 20.05
N ILE A 44 -19.03 -9.13 20.83
CA ILE A 44 -18.78 -10.59 20.65
C ILE A 44 -18.99 -11.09 19.20
N PRO A 45 -20.04 -10.69 18.45
CA PRO A 45 -20.22 -11.15 17.07
C PRO A 45 -19.04 -10.80 16.15
N TRP A 46 -18.40 -9.65 16.37
CA TRP A 46 -17.22 -9.23 15.60
C TRP A 46 -15.98 -10.03 15.96
N LEU A 47 -15.86 -10.47 17.22
CA LEU A 47 -14.82 -11.40 17.62
C LEU A 47 -14.98 -12.75 16.91
N LEU A 48 -16.21 -13.30 16.88
CA LEU A 48 -16.49 -14.56 16.19
C LEU A 48 -16.19 -14.48 14.70
N LEU A 49 -16.57 -13.37 14.05
CA LEU A 49 -16.27 -13.12 12.64
C LEU A 49 -14.75 -13.08 12.39
N PHE A 50 -14.00 -12.38 13.25
CA PHE A 50 -12.55 -12.30 13.12
C PHE A 50 -11.86 -13.66 13.34
N ILE A 51 -12.31 -14.44 14.32
CA ILE A 51 -11.80 -15.81 14.54
C ILE A 51 -12.08 -16.69 13.33
N LEU A 52 -13.30 -16.65 12.79
CA LEU A 52 -13.65 -17.39 11.57
C LEU A 52 -12.76 -16.98 10.38
N PHE A 53 -12.46 -15.69 10.26
CA PHE A 53 -11.53 -15.18 9.25
C PHE A 53 -10.09 -15.72 9.45
N CYS A 54 -9.59 -15.72 10.69
CA CYS A 54 -8.28 -16.30 10.99
C CYS A 54 -8.22 -17.82 10.74
N ILE A 55 -9.31 -18.56 10.99
CA ILE A 55 -9.41 -19.98 10.64
C ILE A 55 -9.29 -20.17 9.11
N GLY A 56 -9.94 -19.32 8.31
CA GLY A 56 -9.79 -19.33 6.86
C GLY A 56 -8.35 -19.09 6.39
N MET A 57 -7.63 -18.15 7.02
CA MET A 57 -6.19 -17.93 6.76
C MET A 57 -5.36 -19.19 7.08
N GLY A 58 -5.64 -19.82 8.22
CA GLY A 58 -5.03 -21.09 8.62
C GLY A 58 -5.30 -22.22 7.62
N PHE A 59 -6.54 -22.32 7.13
CA PHE A 59 -6.95 -23.29 6.12
C PHE A 59 -6.18 -23.09 4.80
N ILE A 60 -6.02 -21.86 4.31
CA ILE A 60 -5.24 -21.59 3.08
C ILE A 60 -3.80 -22.06 3.26
N CYS A 61 -3.18 -21.76 4.40
CA CYS A 61 -1.84 -22.24 4.71
C CYS A 61 -1.79 -23.78 4.71
N GLY A 62 -2.68 -24.44 5.46
CA GLY A 62 -2.76 -25.91 5.52
C GLY A 62 -2.98 -26.55 4.15
N PHE A 63 -3.88 -25.98 3.34
CA PHE A 63 -4.15 -26.42 1.97
C PHE A 63 -2.92 -26.31 1.07
N SER A 64 -2.18 -25.19 1.14
CA SER A 64 -0.96 -25.00 0.35
C SER A 64 0.15 -26.01 0.71
N VAL A 65 0.22 -26.41 1.99
CA VAL A 65 1.14 -27.47 2.43
C VAL A 65 0.65 -28.85 1.97
N ALA A 66 -0.62 -29.16 2.18
CA ALA A 66 -1.21 -30.47 1.85
C ALA A 66 -1.19 -30.78 0.34
N THR A 67 -1.33 -29.76 -0.51
CA THR A 67 -1.26 -29.89 -1.98
C THR A 67 0.18 -29.97 -2.53
N GLY A 68 1.18 -30.09 -1.65
CA GLY A 68 2.58 -30.18 -2.04
C GLY A 68 3.16 -28.89 -2.65
N ALA A 69 2.46 -27.76 -2.53
CA ALA A 69 2.94 -26.48 -3.06
C ALA A 69 4.20 -26.00 -2.30
N ALA A 70 4.25 -26.25 -0.98
CA ALA A 70 5.45 -26.02 -0.17
C ALA A 70 6.64 -26.87 -0.64
N ALA A 71 6.43 -28.15 -0.95
CA ALA A 71 7.47 -29.03 -1.47
C ALA A 71 7.96 -28.58 -2.86
N ARG A 72 7.06 -28.15 -3.74
CA ARG A 72 7.42 -27.55 -5.05
C ARG A 72 8.24 -26.28 -4.92
N LEU A 73 8.03 -25.48 -3.87
CA LEU A 73 8.84 -24.28 -3.62
C LEU A 73 10.26 -24.65 -3.15
N VAL A 74 10.36 -25.51 -2.13
CA VAL A 74 11.62 -25.85 -1.45
C VAL A 74 12.48 -26.81 -2.28
N SER A 75 11.90 -27.93 -2.71
CA SER A 75 12.61 -28.97 -3.46
C SER A 75 12.61 -28.72 -4.98
N GLY A 76 11.65 -27.95 -5.49
CA GLY A 76 11.46 -27.80 -6.92
C GLY A 76 10.87 -29.05 -7.58
N TYR A 77 10.63 -28.96 -8.89
CA TYR A 77 10.09 -30.04 -9.70
C TYR A 77 10.75 -30.05 -11.08
N ASP A 78 10.75 -31.20 -11.73
CA ASP A 78 11.27 -31.38 -13.10
C ASP A 78 10.25 -30.97 -14.17
N SER A 79 10.62 -30.96 -15.45
CA SER A 79 9.71 -30.58 -16.53
C SER A 79 8.52 -31.52 -16.74
N PHE A 80 8.49 -32.68 -16.06
CA PHE A 80 7.42 -33.67 -16.14
C PHE A 80 6.52 -33.66 -14.89
N GLY A 81 6.71 -32.69 -13.99
CA GLY A 81 5.88 -32.48 -12.81
C GLY A 81 6.28 -33.31 -11.60
N ASN A 82 7.41 -34.02 -11.64
CA ASN A 82 7.92 -34.78 -10.49
C ASN A 82 8.67 -33.84 -9.54
N ILE A 83 8.31 -33.86 -8.28
CA ILE A 83 9.00 -33.13 -7.22
C ILE A 83 10.27 -33.90 -6.86
N CYS A 84 11.40 -33.20 -6.82
CA CYS A 84 12.69 -33.80 -6.52
C CYS A 84 12.79 -34.18 -5.03
N GLY A 85 13.51 -35.27 -4.72
CA GLY A 85 13.74 -35.73 -3.35
C GLY A 85 12.57 -36.49 -2.70
N GLN A 86 11.53 -36.84 -3.45
CA GLN A 86 10.38 -37.61 -2.94
C GLN A 86 9.79 -38.56 -3.99
N LYS A 87 8.85 -39.40 -3.55
CA LYS A 87 8.04 -40.25 -4.43
C LYS A 87 6.92 -39.44 -5.08
N ASN A 88 6.72 -39.63 -6.38
CA ASN A 88 5.72 -38.88 -7.15
C ASN A 88 4.60 -39.80 -7.64
N ALA A 89 3.38 -39.27 -7.69
CA ALA A 89 2.25 -39.95 -8.31
C ALA A 89 2.28 -39.74 -9.83
N LYS A 90 1.87 -40.76 -10.58
CA LYS A 90 1.79 -40.68 -12.04
C LYS A 90 0.63 -39.78 -12.45
N LEU A 91 0.89 -38.89 -13.41
CA LEU A 91 -0.12 -38.03 -14.02
C LEU A 91 -0.64 -38.70 -15.30
N GLU A 92 -1.95 -38.64 -15.52
CA GLU A 92 -2.57 -39.20 -16.72
C GLU A 92 -2.13 -38.43 -17.97
N GLY A 93 -1.77 -39.15 -19.05
CA GLY A 93 -1.38 -38.55 -20.34
C GLY A 93 0.04 -37.98 -20.41
N ILE A 94 0.84 -38.04 -19.34
CA ILE A 94 2.18 -37.42 -19.30
C ILE A 94 3.28 -38.48 -19.14
N PRO A 95 4.06 -38.77 -20.21
CA PRO A 95 5.22 -39.66 -20.14
C PRO A 95 6.25 -39.15 -19.11
N ASN A 96 6.91 -40.07 -18.40
CA ASN A 96 7.92 -39.78 -17.36
C ASN A 96 7.41 -39.06 -16.10
N SER A 97 6.09 -38.90 -15.93
CA SER A 97 5.51 -38.51 -14.63
C SER A 97 5.43 -39.71 -13.67
N GLY A 98 5.40 -39.46 -12.37
CA GLY A 98 5.29 -40.49 -11.32
C GLY A 98 6.59 -41.24 -11.03
N MET A 99 7.75 -40.67 -11.37
CA MET A 99 9.04 -41.30 -11.08
C MET A 99 9.43 -41.13 -9.60
N ASP A 100 10.13 -42.12 -9.06
CA ASP A 100 10.75 -42.03 -7.74
C ASP A 100 12.03 -41.20 -7.82
N HIS A 101 12.03 -40.03 -7.17
CA HIS A 101 13.17 -39.13 -7.09
C HIS A 101 13.69 -38.98 -5.65
N THR A 102 13.41 -39.93 -4.76
CA THR A 102 13.88 -39.92 -3.36
C THR A 102 15.41 -39.68 -3.25
N HIS A 103 16.20 -40.24 -4.17
CA HIS A 103 17.66 -40.08 -4.22
C HIS A 103 18.15 -38.91 -5.09
N ARG A 104 17.26 -38.23 -5.82
CA ARG A 104 17.57 -37.13 -6.74
C ARG A 104 16.95 -35.85 -6.21
N LYS A 105 17.67 -35.17 -5.32
CA LYS A 105 17.14 -34.06 -4.53
C LYS A 105 17.15 -32.72 -5.26
N TYR A 106 18.05 -32.51 -6.21
CA TYR A 106 18.31 -31.20 -6.80
C TYR A 106 17.65 -31.04 -8.16
N VAL A 107 17.11 -29.86 -8.46
CA VAL A 107 16.69 -29.49 -9.82
C VAL A 107 17.88 -28.94 -10.60
N PHE A 108 18.11 -29.49 -11.79
CA PHE A 108 19.10 -29.04 -12.76
C PHE A 108 18.42 -28.59 -14.06
N PHE A 109 18.81 -27.43 -14.59
CA PHE A 109 18.30 -26.90 -15.87
C PHE A 109 19.31 -27.16 -16.98
N LEU A 110 18.85 -27.67 -18.13
CA LEU A 110 19.73 -28.00 -19.26
C LEU A 110 20.38 -26.76 -19.91
N ASP A 111 19.67 -25.64 -19.86
CA ASP A 111 20.11 -24.32 -20.30
C ASP A 111 19.57 -23.28 -19.31
N PRO A 112 20.28 -23.04 -18.19
CA PRO A 112 19.83 -22.09 -17.16
C PRO A 112 19.79 -20.65 -17.68
N CYS A 113 20.39 -20.36 -18.85
CA CYS A 113 20.45 -19.03 -19.43
C CYS A 113 19.36 -18.77 -20.49
N ASN A 114 18.57 -19.79 -20.86
CA ASN A 114 17.45 -19.62 -21.78
C ASN A 114 16.19 -19.14 -21.06
N LEU A 115 15.99 -17.82 -21.05
CA LEU A 115 14.95 -17.13 -20.28
C LEU A 115 13.87 -16.55 -21.20
N ASP A 116 12.61 -16.78 -20.85
CA ASP A 116 11.48 -16.01 -21.35
C ASP A 116 11.32 -14.76 -20.49
N LEU A 117 11.82 -13.62 -20.97
CA LEU A 117 11.73 -12.34 -20.25
C LEU A 117 10.28 -11.84 -20.11
N ILE A 118 9.39 -12.18 -21.04
CA ILE A 118 8.00 -11.71 -21.05
C ILE A 118 7.21 -12.44 -19.97
N ASN A 119 7.37 -13.77 -19.89
CA ASN A 119 6.65 -14.59 -18.92
C ASN A 119 7.44 -14.88 -17.62
N ARG A 120 8.67 -14.37 -17.50
CA ARG A 120 9.57 -14.54 -16.34
C ARG A 120 9.83 -16.00 -16.00
N LYS A 121 10.02 -16.85 -17.02
CA LYS A 121 10.21 -18.30 -16.87
C LYS A 121 11.49 -18.74 -17.56
N ILE A 122 12.16 -19.74 -17.00
CA ILE A 122 13.26 -20.42 -17.68
C ILE A 122 12.62 -21.36 -18.71
N LYS A 123 12.88 -21.13 -20.01
CA LYS A 123 12.45 -22.02 -21.10
C LYS A 123 13.49 -23.12 -21.30
N SER A 124 13.68 -23.92 -20.26
CA SER A 124 14.63 -25.02 -20.28
C SER A 124 14.04 -26.25 -19.63
N VAL A 125 14.45 -27.41 -20.13
CA VAL A 125 14.12 -28.68 -19.48
C VAL A 125 14.82 -28.72 -18.13
N ALA A 126 14.06 -29.07 -17.11
CA ALA A 126 14.52 -29.25 -15.75
C ALA A 126 14.47 -30.75 -15.41
N LEU A 127 15.52 -31.25 -14.76
CA LEU A 127 15.62 -32.63 -14.30
C LEU A 127 15.93 -32.69 -12.80
N CYS A 128 15.47 -33.75 -12.14
CA CYS A 128 15.94 -34.10 -10.80
C CYS A 128 17.27 -34.85 -10.90
N VAL A 129 18.29 -34.38 -10.18
CA VAL A 129 19.65 -34.93 -10.12
C VAL A 129 20.07 -35.18 -8.66
N ALA A 130 21.00 -36.12 -8.45
CA ALA A 130 21.51 -36.44 -7.12
C ALA A 130 22.61 -35.46 -6.66
N ALA A 131 23.39 -34.92 -7.60
CA ALA A 131 24.46 -33.97 -7.33
C ALA A 131 24.56 -32.88 -8.43
N CYS A 132 24.91 -31.66 -8.03
CA CYS A 132 25.19 -30.56 -8.96
C CYS A 132 26.63 -30.63 -9.51
N PRO A 133 26.87 -30.24 -10.78
CA PRO A 133 28.20 -30.25 -11.38
C PRO A 133 29.06 -29.12 -10.80
N ARG A 134 29.97 -29.44 -9.86
CA ARG A 134 30.82 -28.43 -9.19
C ARG A 134 31.94 -27.85 -10.07
N GLN A 135 32.20 -28.47 -11.21
CA GLN A 135 33.20 -28.06 -12.19
C GLN A 135 32.54 -27.86 -13.55
N GLU A 136 33.16 -27.04 -14.40
CA GLU A 136 32.68 -26.78 -15.75
C GLU A 136 32.86 -28.04 -16.63
N LEU A 137 31.79 -28.49 -17.30
CA LEU A 137 31.82 -29.63 -18.21
C LEU A 137 31.84 -29.12 -19.64
N LYS A 138 32.95 -29.33 -20.35
CA LYS A 138 33.18 -28.71 -21.67
C LYS A 138 32.65 -29.56 -22.83
N THR A 139 32.62 -30.88 -22.66
CA THR A 139 32.26 -31.84 -23.71
C THR A 139 31.17 -32.80 -23.26
N LEU A 140 30.48 -33.47 -24.21
CA LEU A 140 29.52 -34.53 -23.89
C LEU A 140 30.18 -35.73 -23.19
N SER A 141 31.48 -35.97 -23.43
CA SER A 141 32.24 -36.99 -22.71
C SER A 141 32.39 -36.64 -21.22
N ASP A 142 32.57 -35.36 -20.89
CA ASP A 142 32.63 -34.91 -19.50
C ASP A 142 31.28 -35.07 -18.80
N VAL A 143 30.18 -34.82 -19.52
CA VAL A 143 28.80 -35.05 -19.03
C VAL A 143 28.54 -36.54 -18.78
N GLN A 144 29.00 -37.42 -19.68
CA GLN A 144 28.91 -38.87 -19.49
C GLN A 144 29.70 -39.32 -18.26
N LYS A 145 30.97 -38.91 -18.14
CA LYS A 145 31.81 -39.24 -16.98
C LYS A 145 31.18 -38.77 -15.66
N PHE A 146 30.61 -37.57 -15.66
CA PHE A 146 29.90 -37.06 -14.49
C PHE A 146 28.69 -37.93 -14.12
N ALA A 147 27.90 -38.36 -15.11
CA ALA A 147 26.77 -39.24 -14.87
C ALA A 147 27.19 -40.61 -14.30
N ASP A 148 28.29 -41.18 -14.81
CA ASP A 148 28.81 -42.48 -14.37
C ASP A 148 29.41 -42.42 -12.95
N ILE A 149 30.13 -41.35 -12.60
CA ILE A 149 30.80 -41.20 -11.30
C ILE A 149 29.82 -40.75 -10.20
N ASN A 150 28.99 -39.74 -10.50
CA ASN A 150 28.13 -39.08 -9.51
C ASN A 150 26.70 -39.63 -9.51
N GLY A 151 26.37 -40.58 -10.39
CA GLY A 151 25.01 -41.14 -10.52
C GLY A 151 23.95 -40.13 -10.95
N SER A 152 24.37 -39.03 -11.59
CA SER A 152 23.51 -37.89 -11.95
C SER A 152 23.44 -37.71 -13.46
N ALA A 153 22.39 -38.26 -14.07
CA ALA A 153 22.10 -38.08 -15.49
C ALA A 153 21.66 -36.63 -15.78
N LEU A 154 22.42 -35.91 -16.60
CA LEU A 154 22.18 -34.50 -16.92
C LEU A 154 21.42 -34.25 -18.23
N CYS A 155 21.16 -35.29 -19.04
CA CYS A 155 20.47 -35.17 -20.34
C CYS A 155 18.95 -35.41 -20.25
N SER A 156 18.47 -36.61 -20.62
CA SER A 156 17.08 -37.03 -20.51
C SER A 156 16.99 -38.30 -19.68
N TYR A 157 15.86 -38.53 -19.01
CA TYR A 157 15.62 -39.77 -18.27
C TYR A 157 15.58 -41.03 -19.16
N THR A 158 15.32 -40.87 -20.45
CA THR A 158 15.24 -41.97 -21.42
C THR A 158 16.59 -42.34 -22.02
N LEU A 159 17.59 -41.45 -21.95
CA LEU A 159 18.88 -41.63 -22.59
C LEU A 159 19.91 -42.20 -21.59
N LYS A 160 20.56 -43.31 -21.94
CA LYS A 160 21.60 -43.90 -21.09
C LYS A 160 22.92 -43.11 -21.21
N PRO A 161 23.74 -43.00 -20.14
CA PRO A 161 25.03 -42.29 -20.19
C PRO A 161 25.94 -42.74 -21.34
N SER A 162 25.95 -44.03 -21.65
CA SER A 162 26.73 -44.62 -22.76
C SER A 162 26.38 -44.06 -24.14
N GLU A 163 25.21 -43.44 -24.30
CA GLU A 163 24.71 -42.92 -25.58
C GLU A 163 24.91 -41.40 -25.71
N TYR A 164 25.47 -40.73 -24.69
CA TYR A 164 25.59 -39.27 -24.68
C TYR A 164 26.56 -38.74 -25.74
N THR A 165 27.54 -39.54 -26.15
CA THR A 165 28.53 -39.16 -27.17
C THR A 165 28.03 -39.32 -28.60
N ILE A 166 26.82 -39.87 -28.79
CA ILE A 166 26.22 -40.08 -30.10
C ILE A 166 25.47 -38.80 -30.50
N PRO A 167 25.95 -38.00 -31.49
CA PRO A 167 25.40 -36.67 -31.76
C PRO A 167 23.93 -36.68 -32.18
N SER A 168 23.50 -37.69 -32.93
CA SER A 168 22.11 -37.85 -33.38
C SER A 168 21.12 -38.09 -32.23
N LYS A 169 21.59 -38.66 -31.11
CA LYS A 169 20.76 -38.93 -29.91
C LYS A 169 20.88 -37.84 -28.85
N ALA A 170 21.99 -37.09 -28.81
CA ALA A 170 22.23 -36.04 -27.81
C ALA A 170 21.61 -34.68 -28.18
N SER A 171 21.33 -34.44 -29.46
CA SER A 171 20.80 -33.17 -29.95
C SER A 171 19.45 -32.82 -29.31
N GLY A 172 19.38 -31.67 -28.62
CA GLY A 172 18.15 -31.14 -28.01
C GLY A 172 17.69 -31.79 -26.70
N VAL A 173 18.33 -32.89 -26.27
CA VAL A 173 18.00 -33.60 -25.01
C VAL A 173 19.14 -33.60 -23.98
N CYS A 174 20.32 -33.14 -24.36
CA CYS A 174 21.46 -32.91 -23.46
C CYS A 174 21.64 -31.42 -23.15
N PRO A 175 22.31 -31.06 -22.04
CA PRO A 175 22.51 -29.67 -21.64
C PRO A 175 23.40 -28.94 -22.64
N LYS A 176 23.21 -27.63 -22.75
CA LYS A 176 24.02 -26.79 -23.62
C LYS A 176 25.45 -26.71 -23.07
N LEU A 177 26.42 -26.98 -23.93
CA LEU A 177 27.84 -26.93 -23.58
C LEU A 177 28.44 -25.53 -23.80
N PRO A 178 29.41 -25.10 -22.98
CA PRO A 178 29.87 -25.77 -21.76
C PRO A 178 28.84 -25.67 -20.62
N VAL A 179 28.68 -26.74 -19.83
CA VAL A 179 27.85 -26.70 -18.62
C VAL A 179 28.61 -25.93 -17.53
N PRO A 180 28.06 -24.81 -17.02
CA PRO A 180 28.75 -24.01 -16.01
C PRO A 180 28.85 -24.75 -14.68
N ALA A 181 29.96 -24.53 -13.97
CA ALA A 181 30.11 -24.96 -12.59
C ALA A 181 28.96 -24.42 -11.74
N SER A 182 28.29 -25.31 -11.02
CA SER A 182 27.04 -25.05 -10.29
C SER A 182 27.09 -25.61 -8.88
N ALA A 183 26.49 -24.86 -7.94
CA ALA A 183 26.37 -25.24 -6.54
C ALA A 183 24.89 -25.28 -6.12
N PRO A 184 24.53 -26.11 -5.12
CA PRO A 184 23.18 -26.09 -4.58
C PRO A 184 22.90 -24.76 -3.86
N ILE A 185 21.74 -24.16 -4.12
CA ILE A 185 21.31 -22.94 -3.42
C ILE A 185 21.02 -23.29 -1.94
N PRO A 186 21.48 -22.50 -0.96
CA PRO A 186 21.09 -22.71 0.44
C PRO A 186 19.56 -22.70 0.59
N PHE A 187 19.02 -23.68 1.33
CA PHE A 187 17.58 -23.87 1.58
C PHE A 187 16.70 -24.26 0.38
N PHE A 188 17.16 -24.09 -0.87
CA PHE A 188 16.41 -24.46 -2.08
C PHE A 188 17.18 -25.55 -2.85
N HIS A 189 16.60 -26.72 -3.05
CA HIS A 189 17.28 -27.84 -3.71
C HIS A 189 17.40 -27.64 -5.24
N ARG A 190 18.14 -26.62 -5.66
CA ARG A 190 18.35 -26.25 -7.06
C ARG A 190 19.83 -26.07 -7.33
N CYS A 191 20.30 -26.57 -8.46
CA CYS A 191 21.64 -26.31 -8.95
C CYS A 191 21.67 -24.94 -9.64
N ALA A 192 22.46 -24.02 -9.11
CA ALA A 192 22.66 -22.70 -9.70
C ALA A 192 24.13 -22.51 -10.11
N PRO A 193 24.40 -21.96 -11.31
CA PRO A 193 25.73 -21.53 -11.71
C PRO A 193 26.42 -20.68 -10.65
N VAL A 194 27.68 -20.96 -10.37
CA VAL A 194 28.52 -20.19 -9.44
C VAL A 194 28.82 -18.79 -10.00
N ASN A 195 28.94 -18.69 -11.34
CA ASN A 195 29.11 -17.41 -12.01
C ASN A 195 27.74 -16.79 -12.35
N ILE A 196 27.46 -15.64 -11.75
CA ILE A 196 26.17 -14.94 -11.84
C ILE A 196 25.96 -14.26 -13.21
N SER A 197 26.98 -14.23 -14.08
CA SER A 197 26.90 -13.59 -15.41
C SER A 197 25.70 -14.07 -16.26
N CYS A 198 25.30 -15.34 -16.13
CA CYS A 198 24.11 -15.90 -16.77
C CYS A 198 22.80 -15.32 -16.22
N TYR A 199 22.69 -15.19 -14.88
CA TYR A 199 21.53 -14.57 -14.23
C TYR A 199 21.54 -13.05 -14.31
N ALA A 200 22.66 -12.42 -14.68
CA ALA A 200 22.75 -10.98 -14.81
C ALA A 200 21.69 -10.43 -15.78
N LYS A 201 21.35 -11.16 -16.86
CA LYS A 201 20.25 -10.78 -17.78
C LYS A 201 18.84 -10.91 -17.17
N PHE A 202 18.62 -11.90 -16.30
CA PHE A 202 17.36 -12.06 -15.57
C PHE A 202 17.23 -11.02 -14.46
N ALA A 203 18.32 -10.75 -13.74
CA ALA A 203 18.42 -9.66 -12.78
C ALA A 203 18.18 -8.33 -13.49
N GLU A 204 18.80 -8.10 -14.65
CA GLU A 204 18.59 -6.92 -15.49
C GLU A 204 17.14 -6.79 -15.97
N ALA A 205 16.44 -7.88 -16.29
CA ALA A 205 15.00 -7.90 -16.63
C ALA A 205 14.08 -7.62 -15.42
N LEU A 206 14.41 -8.18 -14.25
CA LEU A 206 13.68 -7.94 -12.99
C LEU A 206 13.96 -6.52 -12.48
N ILE A 207 15.17 -6.02 -12.69
CA ILE A 207 15.62 -4.67 -12.38
C ILE A 207 14.99 -3.68 -13.34
N THR A 208 15.00 -3.87 -14.66
CA THR A 208 14.30 -3.00 -15.61
C THR A 208 12.79 -2.92 -15.36
N PHE A 209 12.16 -3.98 -14.82
CA PHE A 209 10.76 -3.93 -14.39
C PHE A 209 10.55 -3.18 -13.05
N VAL A 210 11.53 -3.19 -12.14
CA VAL A 210 11.44 -2.51 -10.83
C VAL A 210 11.96 -1.07 -10.88
N SER A 211 12.96 -0.78 -11.71
CA SER A 211 13.44 0.55 -12.04
C SER A 211 14.61 0.45 -13.04
N ASP A 212 14.58 1.31 -14.06
CA ASP A 212 15.66 1.69 -14.98
C ASP A 212 16.98 2.17 -14.33
N ASN A 213 17.30 1.78 -13.09
CA ASN A 213 18.30 2.42 -12.26
C ASN A 213 19.42 1.47 -11.84
N SER A 214 20.61 1.72 -12.39
CA SER A 214 21.94 1.32 -11.88
C SER A 214 22.16 1.56 -10.37
N VAL A 215 21.26 2.33 -9.75
CA VAL A 215 21.16 2.60 -8.31
C VAL A 215 20.94 1.33 -7.48
N LEU A 216 20.16 0.32 -7.93
CA LEU A 216 19.88 -0.87 -7.09
C LEU A 216 21.11 -1.77 -6.90
N HIS A 217 21.94 -1.94 -7.93
CA HIS A 217 23.20 -2.66 -7.78
C HIS A 217 24.18 -1.90 -6.87
N ARG A 218 24.22 -0.56 -6.99
CA ARG A 218 25.01 0.30 -6.09
C ARG A 218 24.47 0.29 -4.65
N LEU A 219 23.15 0.13 -4.46
CA LEU A 219 22.50 -0.04 -3.15
C LEU A 219 23.00 -1.29 -2.43
N ILE A 220 22.92 -2.45 -3.09
CA ILE A 220 23.27 -3.73 -2.47
C ILE A 220 24.78 -3.76 -2.15
N SER A 221 25.62 -3.32 -3.08
CA SER A 221 27.07 -3.26 -2.85
C SER A 221 27.43 -2.28 -1.72
N GLY A 222 26.84 -1.07 -1.71
CA GLY A 222 27.10 -0.07 -0.66
C GLY A 222 26.67 -0.52 0.74
N VAL A 223 25.52 -1.19 0.86
CA VAL A 223 25.02 -1.73 2.13
C VAL A 223 25.92 -2.86 2.65
N MET A 224 26.36 -3.77 1.78
CA MET A 224 27.19 -4.91 2.20
C MET A 224 28.57 -4.47 2.72
N THR A 225 29.18 -3.45 2.13
CA THR A 225 30.50 -2.94 2.56
C THR A 225 30.42 -2.10 3.85
N SER A 226 29.29 -1.46 4.13
CA SER A 226 29.10 -0.54 5.27
C SER A 226 28.22 -1.09 6.40
N LYS A 227 27.88 -2.38 6.36
CA LYS A 227 26.92 -3.03 7.27
C LYS A 227 27.17 -2.80 8.76
N GLU A 228 28.43 -2.79 9.20
CA GLU A 228 28.79 -2.63 10.62
C GLU A 228 28.53 -1.20 11.10
N ILE A 229 28.84 -0.20 10.25
CA ILE A 229 28.58 1.22 10.53
C ILE A 229 27.06 1.47 10.50
N ILE A 230 26.35 0.91 9.52
CA ILE A 230 24.88 1.00 9.45
C ILE A 230 24.26 0.42 10.74
N LEU A 231 24.69 -0.77 11.18
CA LEU A 231 24.18 -1.39 12.40
C LEU A 231 24.47 -0.55 13.64
N GLY A 232 25.67 0.02 13.75
CA GLY A 232 26.03 0.96 14.81
C GLY A 232 25.17 2.22 14.84
N LEU A 233 24.89 2.83 13.68
CA LEU A 233 24.03 4.00 13.55
C LEU A 233 22.55 3.67 13.81
N CYS A 234 22.09 2.49 13.41
CA CYS A 234 20.76 1.99 13.76
C CYS A 234 20.60 1.85 15.27
N LEU A 235 21.59 1.28 15.97
CA LEU A 235 21.60 1.18 17.43
C LEU A 235 21.64 2.55 18.09
N LEU A 236 22.47 3.48 17.56
CA LEU A 236 22.50 4.86 18.04
C LEU A 236 21.12 5.52 17.93
N SER A 237 20.42 5.36 16.80
CA SER A 237 19.09 5.95 16.61
C SER A 237 18.05 5.41 17.62
N LEU A 238 18.15 4.12 17.97
CA LEU A 238 17.33 3.49 19.00
C LEU A 238 17.61 4.08 20.38
N VAL A 239 18.89 4.19 20.75
CA VAL A 239 19.30 4.77 22.05
C VAL A 239 18.89 6.24 22.13
N LEU A 240 19.11 7.03 21.07
CA LEU A 240 18.69 8.43 21.01
C LEU A 240 17.16 8.57 21.12
N SER A 241 16.39 7.66 20.52
CA SER A 241 14.92 7.66 20.63
C SER A 241 14.46 7.39 22.07
N MET A 242 15.09 6.42 22.74
CA MET A 242 14.83 6.10 24.15
C MET A 242 15.21 7.27 25.07
N ILE A 243 16.38 7.87 24.85
CA ILE A 243 16.85 9.04 25.60
C ILE A 243 15.88 10.21 25.40
N LEU A 244 15.48 10.52 24.17
CA LEU A 244 14.53 11.60 23.90
C LEU A 244 13.20 11.38 24.62
N MET A 245 12.70 10.15 24.62
CA MET A 245 11.46 9.80 25.33
C MET A 245 11.59 10.02 26.86
N VAL A 246 12.79 9.81 27.43
CA VAL A 246 13.10 10.14 28.83
C VAL A 246 13.30 11.65 29.05
N ILE A 247 13.92 12.37 28.12
CA ILE A 247 14.14 13.82 28.20
C ILE A 247 12.80 14.57 28.17
N ILE A 248 11.86 14.17 27.31
CA ILE A 248 10.50 14.71 27.27
C ILE A 248 9.85 14.65 28.66
N ARG A 249 10.20 13.64 29.47
CA ARG A 249 9.70 13.47 30.84
C ARG A 249 10.24 14.51 31.84
N TYR A 250 11.47 14.98 31.72
CA TYR A 250 12.10 15.87 32.72
C TYR A 250 12.01 17.36 32.36
N ILE A 251 11.97 17.66 31.07
CA ILE A 251 12.20 19.02 30.57
C ILE A 251 10.97 19.51 29.79
N SER A 252 9.79 18.88 29.85
CA SER A 252 8.62 19.25 29.01
C SER A 252 8.33 20.76 28.94
N ARG A 253 8.48 21.51 30.03
CA ARG A 253 8.35 22.98 30.03
C ARG A 253 9.48 23.68 29.26
N VAL A 254 10.74 23.33 29.52
CA VAL A 254 11.93 23.97 28.93
C VAL A 254 12.18 23.48 27.50
N LEU A 255 11.89 22.21 27.20
CA LEU A 255 12.02 21.56 25.91
C LEU A 255 11.15 22.25 24.88
N VAL A 256 9.92 22.61 25.24
CA VAL A 256 9.01 23.36 24.35
C VAL A 256 9.61 24.71 23.97
N TRP A 257 10.20 25.45 24.91
CA TRP A 257 10.84 26.73 24.63
C TRP A 257 12.11 26.57 23.80
N ILE A 258 12.98 25.62 24.16
CA ILE A 258 14.22 25.32 23.42
C ILE A 258 13.90 24.92 21.98
N VAL A 259 12.97 23.99 21.80
CA VAL A 259 12.56 23.48 20.49
C VAL A 259 11.91 24.59 19.66
N THR A 260 11.06 25.43 20.29
CA THR A 260 10.48 26.61 19.63
C THR A 260 11.56 27.58 19.15
N VAL A 261 12.52 27.91 20.02
CA VAL A 261 13.63 28.84 19.71
C VAL A 261 14.52 28.26 18.62
N LEU A 262 14.91 26.99 18.71
CA LEU A 262 15.74 26.31 17.71
C LEU A 262 15.07 26.27 16.34
N VAL A 263 13.76 26.00 16.26
CA VAL A 263 13.04 26.02 14.99
C VAL A 263 12.99 27.42 14.40
N ILE A 264 12.71 28.44 15.21
CA ILE A 264 12.68 29.83 14.73
C ILE A 264 14.07 30.24 14.21
N LEU A 265 15.12 30.00 14.99
CA LEU A 265 16.50 30.32 14.60
C LEU A 265 16.96 29.52 13.38
N GLY A 266 16.64 28.23 13.32
CA GLY A 266 16.97 27.37 12.19
C GLY A 266 16.24 27.75 10.91
N SER A 267 14.95 28.11 11.00
CA SER A 267 14.14 28.55 9.86
C SER A 267 14.59 29.91 9.33
N LEU A 268 14.87 30.86 10.24
CA LEU A 268 15.43 32.17 9.89
C LEU A 268 16.84 32.04 9.28
N GLY A 269 17.69 31.21 9.88
CA GLY A 269 19.05 30.93 9.40
C GLY A 269 19.05 30.26 8.03
N GLY A 270 18.26 29.18 7.85
CA GLY A 270 18.15 28.46 6.58
C GLY A 270 17.59 29.33 5.46
N THR A 271 16.54 30.11 5.74
CA THR A 271 15.98 31.08 4.78
C THR A 271 17.02 32.16 4.43
N GLY A 272 17.75 32.67 5.41
CA GLY A 272 18.84 33.63 5.20
C GLY A 272 19.97 33.06 4.32
N VAL A 273 20.39 31.82 4.55
CA VAL A 273 21.40 31.13 3.72
C VAL A 273 20.91 30.94 2.29
N LEU A 274 19.66 30.53 2.09
CA LEU A 274 19.09 30.35 0.74
C LEU A 274 19.03 31.69 -0.04
N TRP A 275 18.60 32.76 0.61
CA TRP A 275 18.63 34.10 0.00
C TRP A 275 20.05 34.60 -0.27
N TRP A 276 21.00 34.31 0.62
CA TRP A 276 22.41 34.64 0.42
C TRP A 276 23.02 33.87 -0.76
N LEU A 277 22.75 32.56 -0.89
CA LEU A 277 23.18 31.74 -2.02
C LEU A 277 22.58 32.23 -3.34
N TYR A 278 21.29 32.59 -3.36
CA TYR A 278 20.64 33.19 -4.52
C TYR A 278 21.29 34.53 -4.92
N ALA A 279 21.54 35.42 -3.96
CA ALA A 279 22.17 36.71 -4.21
C ALA A 279 23.63 36.56 -4.70
N LYS A 280 24.38 35.60 -4.15
CA LYS A 280 25.74 35.28 -4.57
C LYS A 280 25.76 34.75 -6.00
N GLN A 281 24.92 33.78 -6.32
CA GLN A 281 24.85 33.18 -7.66
C GLN A 281 24.36 34.18 -8.73
N ARG A 282 23.44 35.08 -8.37
CA ARG A 282 22.95 36.15 -9.26
C ARG A 282 24.03 37.18 -9.60
N LYS A 283 24.98 37.43 -8.70
CA LYS A 283 26.07 38.40 -8.88
C LYS A 283 27.34 37.82 -9.52
N SER A 284 27.46 36.49 -9.62
CA SER A 284 28.61 35.85 -10.27
C SER A 284 28.66 36.24 -11.76
N PRO A 285 29.81 36.68 -12.30
CA PRO A 285 29.96 37.02 -13.72
C PRO A 285 29.67 35.80 -14.60
N LYS A 286 28.81 35.96 -15.62
CA LYS A 286 28.45 34.89 -16.58
C LYS A 286 29.48 34.71 -17.72
N GLU A 287 30.66 35.32 -17.61
CA GLU A 287 31.48 35.70 -18.76
C GLU A 287 32.39 34.61 -19.37
N THR A 288 32.37 33.37 -18.88
CA THR A 288 33.28 32.31 -19.39
C THR A 288 32.66 30.91 -19.48
N VAL A 289 31.35 30.79 -19.78
CA VAL A 289 30.64 29.51 -19.66
C VAL A 289 29.98 29.07 -20.99
N ILE A 290 30.23 27.81 -21.37
CA ILE A 290 29.69 27.10 -22.54
C ILE A 290 28.14 27.14 -22.52
N PRO A 291 27.43 27.26 -23.67
CA PRO A 291 25.97 27.44 -23.72
C PRO A 291 25.13 26.43 -22.92
N GLU A 292 25.58 25.17 -22.84
CA GLU A 292 24.91 24.09 -22.09
C GLU A 292 25.02 24.27 -20.57
N GLN A 293 26.17 24.75 -20.09
CA GLN A 293 26.43 25.04 -18.67
C GLN A 293 25.71 26.33 -18.22
N LEU A 294 25.42 27.25 -19.15
CA LEU A 294 24.66 28.47 -18.89
C LEU A 294 23.17 28.19 -18.63
N GLN A 295 22.56 27.25 -19.38
CA GLN A 295 21.19 26.80 -19.14
C GLN A 295 21.06 26.14 -17.75
N VAL A 296 21.99 25.26 -17.40
CA VAL A 296 22.03 24.62 -16.08
C VAL A 296 22.20 25.65 -14.95
N ALA A 297 23.03 26.67 -15.13
CA ALA A 297 23.21 27.74 -14.15
C ALA A 297 21.94 28.60 -13.96
N GLU A 298 21.21 28.88 -15.05
CA GLU A 298 19.95 29.63 -15.02
C GLU A 298 18.82 28.81 -14.37
N ASP A 299 18.73 27.52 -14.66
CA ASP A 299 17.77 26.61 -14.03
C ASP A 299 18.07 26.41 -12.53
N ASN A 300 19.35 26.32 -12.16
CA ASN A 300 19.77 26.31 -10.76
C ASN A 300 19.41 27.62 -10.03
N LEU A 301 19.55 28.76 -10.70
CA LEU A 301 19.15 30.06 -10.15
C LEU A 301 17.63 30.14 -9.94
N ARG A 302 16.83 29.65 -10.91
CA ARG A 302 15.37 29.55 -10.80
C ARG A 302 14.96 28.59 -9.68
N ALA A 303 15.62 27.43 -9.56
CA ALA A 303 15.37 26.49 -8.47
C ALA A 303 15.70 27.10 -7.10
N LEU A 304 16.84 27.78 -6.96
CA LEU A 304 17.21 28.49 -5.73
C LEU A 304 16.19 29.58 -5.36
N LEU A 305 15.67 30.33 -6.34
CA LEU A 305 14.61 31.31 -6.13
C LEU A 305 13.32 30.66 -5.61
N ILE A 306 12.89 29.55 -6.23
CA ILE A 306 11.70 28.79 -5.80
C ILE A 306 11.91 28.25 -4.38
N TYR A 307 13.08 27.68 -4.08
CA TYR A 307 13.40 27.19 -2.74
C TYR A 307 13.43 28.34 -1.71
N ALA A 308 14.03 29.48 -2.01
CA ALA A 308 14.06 30.63 -1.10
C ALA A 308 12.66 31.20 -0.82
N ILE A 309 11.80 31.32 -1.84
CA ILE A 309 10.41 31.76 -1.67
C ILE A 309 9.63 30.74 -0.82
N SER A 310 9.75 29.45 -1.13
CA SER A 310 9.08 28.38 -0.37
C SER A 310 9.51 28.36 1.10
N ALA A 311 10.81 28.52 1.38
CA ALA A 311 11.36 28.58 2.74
C ALA A 311 10.87 29.83 3.50
N THR A 312 10.74 30.97 2.82
CA THR A 312 10.18 32.21 3.39
C THR A 312 8.71 32.02 3.76
N VAL A 313 7.89 31.49 2.85
CA VAL A 313 6.47 31.18 3.09
C VAL A 313 6.33 30.20 4.27
N PHE A 314 7.11 29.13 4.28
CA PHE A 314 7.13 28.15 5.37
C PHE A 314 7.49 28.80 6.72
N THR A 315 8.54 29.65 6.75
CA THR A 315 8.96 30.36 7.97
C THR A 315 7.85 31.28 8.50
N VAL A 316 7.17 32.02 7.63
CA VAL A 316 6.05 32.90 8.01
C VAL A 316 4.86 32.08 8.55
N ILE A 317 4.49 31.01 7.86
CA ILE A 317 3.41 30.11 8.30
C ILE A 317 3.73 29.52 9.67
N LEU A 318 4.95 29.00 9.86
CA LEU A 318 5.40 28.49 11.16
C LEU A 318 5.31 29.55 12.26
N PHE A 319 5.75 30.77 12.00
CA PHE A 319 5.69 31.85 12.98
C PHE A 319 4.25 32.22 13.35
N LEU A 320 3.34 32.32 12.37
CA LEU A 320 1.91 32.57 12.60
C LEU A 320 1.27 31.46 13.44
N ILE A 321 1.55 30.20 13.10
CA ILE A 321 1.10 29.02 13.85
C ILE A 321 1.58 29.12 15.32
N MET A 322 2.85 29.44 15.54
CA MET A 322 3.41 29.60 16.89
C MET A 322 2.78 30.75 17.69
N LEU A 323 2.49 31.89 17.05
CA LEU A 323 1.82 33.02 17.69
C LEU A 323 0.39 32.67 18.13
N VAL A 324 -0.37 32.01 17.26
CA VAL A 324 -1.74 31.56 17.56
C VAL A 324 -1.73 30.52 18.70
N MET A 325 -0.77 29.60 18.67
CA MET A 325 -0.68 28.52 19.65
C MET A 325 -0.20 28.99 21.02
N ARG A 326 0.45 30.17 21.13
CA ARG A 326 1.01 30.71 22.40
C ARG A 326 0.03 30.65 23.58
N LYS A 327 -1.25 30.99 23.36
CA LYS A 327 -2.28 30.97 24.42
C LYS A 327 -2.70 29.55 24.85
N ARG A 328 -2.42 28.53 24.03
CA ARG A 328 -2.84 27.14 24.22
C ARG A 328 -1.70 26.23 24.74
N VAL A 329 -0.43 26.67 24.61
CA VAL A 329 0.77 25.92 25.03
C VAL A 329 0.73 25.48 26.51
N ALA A 330 0.15 26.29 27.41
CA ALA A 330 0.16 26.00 28.84
C ALA A 330 -0.52 24.66 29.21
N LEU A 331 -1.67 24.36 28.59
CA LEU A 331 -2.39 23.11 28.83
C LEU A 331 -1.66 21.91 28.22
N THR A 332 -1.10 22.06 27.02
CA THR A 332 -0.30 21.01 26.39
C THR A 332 0.95 20.69 27.23
N ILE A 333 1.64 21.70 27.77
CA ILE A 333 2.76 21.48 28.70
C ILE A 333 2.30 20.70 29.94
N ALA A 334 1.13 21.04 30.51
CA ALA A 334 0.59 20.33 31.68
C ALA A 334 0.29 18.85 31.34
N LEU A 335 -0.33 18.57 30.19
CA LEU A 335 -0.61 17.22 29.73
C LEU A 335 0.67 16.43 29.47
N PHE A 336 1.67 17.04 28.83
CA PHE A 336 2.98 16.40 28.60
C PHE A 336 3.72 16.13 29.91
N HIS A 337 3.66 17.04 30.87
CA HIS A 337 4.23 16.81 32.20
C HIS A 337 3.56 15.61 32.89
N VAL A 338 2.24 15.49 32.83
CA VAL A 338 1.52 14.35 33.39
C VAL A 338 1.77 13.06 32.62
N ALA A 339 1.84 13.11 31.29
CA ALA A 339 2.28 11.98 30.47
C ALA A 339 3.67 11.49 30.91
N GLY A 340 4.60 12.41 31.16
CA GLY A 340 5.90 12.12 31.76
C GLY A 340 5.78 11.32 33.07
N LYS A 341 4.90 11.73 34.00
CA LYS A 341 4.62 11.00 35.26
C LYS A 341 4.06 9.59 35.02
N VAL A 342 3.22 9.41 34.00
CA VAL A 342 2.66 8.09 33.62
C VAL A 342 3.79 7.13 33.27
N PHE A 343 4.76 7.54 32.45
CA PHE A 343 5.90 6.69 32.08
C PHE A 343 6.81 6.32 33.26
N ILE A 344 6.80 7.09 34.36
CA ILE A 344 7.54 6.74 35.59
C ILE A 344 6.86 5.58 36.31
N HIS A 345 5.54 5.64 36.43
CA HIS A 345 4.75 4.63 37.14
C HIS A 345 4.49 3.40 36.26
N LEU A 346 4.53 3.55 34.94
CA LEU A 346 4.26 2.53 33.94
C LEU A 346 5.47 2.33 32.99
N PRO A 347 6.65 1.92 33.49
CA PRO A 347 7.86 1.81 32.68
C PRO A 347 7.75 0.78 31.54
N LEU A 348 6.84 -0.21 31.67
CA LEU A 348 6.59 -1.21 30.64
C LEU A 348 5.96 -0.63 29.36
N LEU A 349 5.38 0.58 29.39
CA LEU A 349 4.87 1.27 28.19
C LEU A 349 5.95 1.47 27.13
N VAL A 350 7.20 1.66 27.54
CA VAL A 350 8.34 1.89 26.64
C VAL A 350 8.67 0.65 25.82
N PHE A 351 8.34 -0.54 26.34
CA PHE A 351 8.57 -1.80 25.66
C PHE A 351 7.45 -2.19 24.69
N GLN A 352 6.32 -1.46 24.70
CA GLN A 352 5.17 -1.76 23.86
C GLN A 352 5.50 -1.79 22.34
N PRO A 353 6.28 -0.84 21.76
CA PRO A 353 6.64 -0.89 20.34
C PRO A 353 7.35 -2.18 19.94
N PHE A 354 8.23 -2.70 20.81
CA PHE A 354 8.99 -3.92 20.51
C PHE A 354 8.07 -5.14 20.44
N TRP A 355 7.11 -5.25 21.37
CA TRP A 355 6.14 -6.35 21.37
C TRP A 355 5.25 -6.31 20.12
N THR A 356 4.73 -5.13 19.76
CA THR A 356 3.94 -4.99 18.52
C THR A 356 4.77 -5.28 17.28
N PHE A 357 5.99 -4.76 17.22
CA PHE A 357 6.90 -5.00 16.10
C PHE A 357 7.19 -6.49 15.94
N PHE A 358 7.48 -7.19 17.04
CA PHE A 358 7.69 -8.63 17.04
C PHE A 358 6.45 -9.39 16.54
N ALA A 359 5.25 -9.02 17.01
CA ALA A 359 4.00 -9.63 16.54
C ALA A 359 3.75 -9.39 15.04
N LEU A 360 4.01 -8.17 14.54
CA LEU A 360 3.89 -7.84 13.12
C LEU A 360 4.90 -8.61 12.26
N VAL A 361 6.16 -8.72 12.71
CA VAL A 361 7.20 -9.49 12.00
C VAL A 361 6.84 -10.97 11.91
N LEU A 362 6.38 -11.57 13.01
CA LEU A 362 5.91 -12.96 13.00
C LEU A 362 4.74 -13.15 12.04
N PHE A 363 3.76 -12.24 12.07
CA PHE A 363 2.63 -12.27 11.16
C PHE A 363 3.04 -12.11 9.70
N TRP A 364 3.90 -11.14 9.37
CA TRP A 364 4.39 -10.93 8.01
C TRP A 364 5.24 -12.10 7.51
N ALA A 365 6.05 -12.72 8.37
CA ALA A 365 6.80 -13.92 8.02
C ALA A 365 5.86 -15.08 7.67
N TYR A 366 4.84 -15.33 8.51
CA TYR A 366 3.78 -16.29 8.22
C TYR A 366 3.07 -15.95 6.90
N TRP A 367 2.68 -14.69 6.72
CA TRP A 367 1.92 -14.25 5.56
C TRP A 367 2.71 -14.41 4.26
N ILE A 368 3.99 -13.99 4.24
CA ILE A 368 4.90 -14.14 3.10
C ILE A 368 5.12 -15.62 2.80
N MET A 369 5.36 -16.45 3.83
CA MET A 369 5.54 -17.89 3.65
C MET A 369 4.30 -18.53 2.98
N THR A 370 3.10 -18.25 3.50
CA THR A 370 1.86 -18.75 2.90
C THR A 370 1.63 -18.19 1.49
N LEU A 371 1.97 -16.93 1.23
CA LEU A 371 1.87 -16.35 -0.12
C LEU A 371 2.80 -17.07 -1.11
N LEU A 372 4.03 -17.38 -0.70
CA LEU A 372 4.99 -18.12 -1.52
C LEU A 372 4.49 -19.54 -1.81
N PHE A 373 3.91 -20.23 -0.82
CA PHE A 373 3.31 -21.54 -1.02
C PHE A 373 2.06 -21.47 -1.92
N LEU A 374 1.24 -20.44 -1.78
CA LEU A 374 0.07 -20.24 -2.63
C LEU A 374 0.48 -19.92 -4.08
N GLY A 375 1.57 -19.17 -4.28
CA GLY A 375 2.12 -18.86 -5.58
C GLY A 375 2.68 -20.07 -6.34
N THR A 376 3.05 -21.14 -5.64
CA THR A 376 3.44 -22.43 -6.22
C THR A 376 2.31 -23.46 -6.24
N ALA A 377 1.12 -23.10 -5.77
CA ALA A 377 -0.06 -23.96 -5.83
C ALA A 377 -0.66 -23.96 -7.24
N GLY A 378 -1.48 -24.97 -7.54
CA GLY A 378 -2.09 -25.15 -8.86
C GLY A 378 -2.06 -26.61 -9.30
N SER A 379 -2.95 -26.94 -10.23
CA SER A 379 -3.03 -28.27 -10.85
C SER A 379 -2.02 -28.40 -11.98
N ALA A 380 -1.47 -29.61 -12.15
CA ALA A 380 -0.58 -29.92 -13.26
C ALA A 380 -1.39 -29.94 -14.56
N VAL A 381 -0.97 -29.17 -15.56
CA VAL A 381 -1.55 -29.13 -16.90
C VAL A 381 -0.42 -29.31 -17.91
N GLN A 382 -0.65 -30.10 -18.95
CA GLN A 382 0.34 -30.27 -20.01
C GLN A 382 0.35 -29.04 -20.93
N ASN A 383 1.53 -28.51 -21.22
CA ASN A 383 1.74 -27.44 -22.19
C ASN A 383 1.88 -27.99 -23.62
N GLU A 384 1.85 -27.11 -24.63
CA GLU A 384 1.99 -27.45 -26.05
C GLU A 384 3.29 -28.22 -26.38
N GLN A 385 4.35 -28.05 -25.58
CA GLN A 385 5.61 -28.78 -25.71
C GLN A 385 5.64 -30.15 -25.00
N GLY A 386 4.52 -30.57 -24.39
CA GLY A 386 4.42 -31.84 -23.67
C GLY A 386 4.89 -31.80 -22.20
N PHE A 387 5.37 -30.66 -21.70
CA PHE A 387 5.83 -30.46 -20.32
C PHE A 387 4.71 -30.10 -19.34
N VAL A 388 4.93 -30.29 -18.04
CA VAL A 388 3.98 -29.91 -16.98
C VAL A 388 4.16 -28.46 -16.57
N GLU A 389 3.07 -27.70 -16.68
CA GLU A 389 2.91 -26.38 -16.10
C GLU A 389 1.85 -26.42 -15.01
N PHE A 390 2.13 -25.81 -13.85
CA PHE A 390 1.13 -25.66 -12.80
C PHE A 390 0.33 -24.38 -13.01
N ARG A 391 -0.98 -24.53 -13.25
CA ARG A 391 -1.89 -23.41 -13.43
C ARG A 391 -2.81 -23.27 -12.22
N VAL A 392 -2.95 -22.04 -11.75
CA VAL A 392 -3.91 -21.70 -10.69
C VAL A 392 -5.29 -21.58 -11.33
N SER A 393 -6.13 -22.58 -11.15
CA SER A 393 -7.50 -22.64 -11.70
C SER A 393 -8.54 -22.71 -10.59
N GLY A 394 -9.73 -22.17 -10.87
CA GLY A 394 -10.89 -22.25 -9.97
C GLY A 394 -10.72 -21.47 -8.65
N PRO A 395 -11.19 -22.02 -7.51
CA PRO A 395 -11.25 -21.33 -6.22
C PRO A 395 -9.92 -20.76 -5.69
N LEU A 396 -8.78 -21.32 -6.13
CA LEU A 396 -7.45 -20.84 -5.70
C LEU A 396 -7.18 -19.39 -6.11
N GLN A 397 -7.78 -18.90 -7.20
CA GLN A 397 -7.60 -17.51 -7.65
C GLN A 397 -8.16 -16.51 -6.63
N TYR A 398 -9.23 -16.87 -5.92
CA TYR A 398 -9.85 -16.02 -4.89
C TYR A 398 -9.12 -16.10 -3.54
N MET A 399 -8.39 -17.18 -3.27
CA MET A 399 -7.59 -17.32 -2.05
C MET A 399 -6.52 -16.24 -1.93
N TRP A 400 -5.96 -15.79 -3.06
CA TRP A 400 -4.98 -14.71 -3.06
C TRP A 400 -5.59 -13.39 -2.55
N TRP A 401 -6.79 -13.03 -3.01
CA TRP A 401 -7.51 -11.85 -2.54
C TRP A 401 -7.85 -11.93 -1.06
N TYR A 402 -8.30 -13.11 -0.60
CA TYR A 402 -8.54 -13.35 0.81
C TYR A 402 -7.28 -13.12 1.65
N HIS A 403 -6.14 -13.63 1.19
CA HIS A 403 -4.84 -13.46 1.86
C HIS A 403 -4.41 -11.98 1.89
N VAL A 404 -4.64 -11.21 0.82
CA VAL A 404 -4.38 -9.77 0.77
C VAL A 404 -5.25 -8.99 1.76
N VAL A 405 -6.54 -9.29 1.84
CA VAL A 405 -7.42 -8.70 2.86
C VAL A 405 -6.90 -9.04 4.26
N GLY A 406 -6.44 -10.28 4.47
CA GLY A 406 -5.87 -10.72 5.74
C GLY A 406 -4.60 -9.97 6.15
N LEU A 407 -3.73 -9.63 5.20
CA LEU A 407 -2.55 -8.79 5.46
C LEU A 407 -2.94 -7.47 6.13
N ILE A 408 -3.97 -6.82 5.58
CA ILE A 408 -4.38 -5.49 6.02
C ILE A 408 -5.14 -5.60 7.33
N TRP A 409 -6.17 -6.45 7.40
CA TRP A 409 -7.03 -6.52 8.58
C TRP A 409 -6.28 -7.00 9.82
N ILE A 410 -5.46 -8.04 9.71
CA ILE A 410 -4.71 -8.56 10.86
C ILE A 410 -3.62 -7.57 11.30
N SER A 411 -2.97 -6.86 10.37
CA SER A 411 -2.02 -5.79 10.74
C SER A 411 -2.70 -4.66 11.50
N GLU A 412 -3.85 -4.18 11.01
CA GLU A 412 -4.66 -3.16 11.72
C GLU A 412 -5.16 -3.68 13.07
N PHE A 413 -5.52 -4.96 13.17
CA PHE A 413 -5.93 -5.58 14.43
C PHE A 413 -4.79 -5.61 15.46
N ILE A 414 -3.57 -5.96 15.06
CA ILE A 414 -2.38 -5.97 15.93
C ILE A 414 -2.08 -4.54 16.42
N LEU A 415 -2.14 -3.54 15.54
CA LEU A 415 -1.96 -2.13 15.92
C LEU A 415 -3.07 -1.63 16.85
N ALA A 416 -4.32 -2.01 16.60
CA ALA A 416 -5.46 -1.66 17.45
C ALA A 416 -5.40 -2.35 18.83
N CYS A 417 -4.82 -3.55 18.93
CA CYS A 417 -4.54 -4.21 20.22
C CYS A 417 -3.54 -3.38 21.05
N GLN A 418 -2.51 -2.83 20.42
CA GLN A 418 -1.58 -1.91 21.08
C GLN A 418 -2.30 -0.66 21.59
N GLN A 419 -3.11 -0.03 20.74
CA GLN A 419 -3.90 1.16 21.10
C GLN A 419 -4.79 0.91 22.33
N MET A 420 -5.58 -0.16 22.32
CA MET A 420 -6.43 -0.54 23.45
C MET A 420 -5.62 -0.88 24.71
N THR A 421 -4.47 -1.56 24.57
CA THR A 421 -3.60 -1.92 25.69
C THR A 421 -3.04 -0.68 26.38
N VAL A 422 -2.49 0.26 25.61
CA VAL A 422 -1.97 1.54 26.11
C VAL A 422 -3.09 2.34 26.75
N ALA A 423 -4.22 2.48 26.06
CA ALA A 423 -5.39 3.20 26.58
C ALA A 423 -5.85 2.64 27.92
N GLY A 424 -6.02 1.32 28.03
CA GLY A 424 -6.44 0.68 29.27
C GLY A 424 -5.46 0.84 30.44
N ALA A 425 -4.15 0.86 30.17
CA ALA A 425 -3.14 1.08 31.22
C ALA A 425 -3.16 2.53 31.73
N VAL A 426 -3.22 3.50 30.80
CA VAL A 426 -3.29 4.94 31.13
C VAL A 426 -4.60 5.28 31.83
N VAL A 427 -5.73 4.77 31.35
CA VAL A 427 -7.06 4.92 31.99
C VAL A 427 -7.06 4.35 33.40
N THR A 428 -6.46 3.17 33.62
CA THR A 428 -6.32 2.59 34.97
C THR A 428 -5.49 3.52 35.86
N TYR A 429 -4.37 4.04 35.35
CA TYR A 429 -3.55 4.98 36.11
C TYR A 429 -4.29 6.29 36.42
N TYR A 430 -5.02 6.85 35.47
CA TYR A 430 -5.72 8.13 35.61
C TYR A 430 -6.83 8.04 36.67
N PHE A 431 -7.75 7.07 36.55
CA PHE A 431 -8.92 6.97 37.41
C PHE A 431 -8.68 6.22 38.74
N THR A 432 -7.48 5.71 38.99
CA THR A 432 -7.12 5.19 40.33
C THR A 432 -6.63 6.34 41.21
N ARG A 433 -7.37 6.67 42.28
CA ARG A 433 -7.03 7.76 43.21
C ARG A 433 -5.73 7.51 43.96
N ASP A 434 -5.67 6.41 44.72
CA ASP A 434 -4.46 6.01 45.43
C ASP A 434 -3.59 5.14 44.52
N LYS A 435 -2.44 5.67 44.09
CA LYS A 435 -1.53 4.98 43.17
C LYS A 435 -0.93 3.70 43.78
N ARG A 436 -1.04 3.48 45.10
CA ARG A 436 -0.67 2.22 45.76
C ARG A 436 -1.60 1.06 45.42
N ASN A 437 -2.84 1.36 45.03
CA ASN A 437 -3.85 0.37 44.64
C ASN A 437 -3.76 -0.02 43.15
N LEU A 438 -2.72 0.44 42.44
CA LEU A 438 -2.47 0.00 41.07
C LEU A 438 -2.05 -1.48 41.05
N PRO A 439 -2.48 -2.26 40.05
CA PRO A 439 -2.00 -3.62 39.88
C PRO A 439 -0.47 -3.62 39.68
N PHE A 440 0.22 -4.67 40.14
CA PHE A 440 1.69 -4.79 40.09
C PHE A 440 2.28 -4.47 38.70
N THR A 441 1.59 -4.88 37.63
CA THR A 441 1.93 -4.53 36.24
C THR A 441 0.67 -4.06 35.50
N PRO A 442 0.38 -2.74 35.44
CA PRO A 442 -0.85 -2.24 34.83
C PRO A 442 -0.97 -2.50 33.32
N ILE A 443 0.15 -2.61 32.62
CA ILE A 443 0.19 -3.01 31.20
C ILE A 443 -0.30 -4.45 31.03
N LEU A 444 0.23 -5.39 31.80
CA LEU A 444 -0.19 -6.80 31.70
C LEU A 444 -1.65 -6.99 32.14
N ALA A 445 -2.09 -6.25 33.17
CA ALA A 445 -3.50 -6.19 33.53
C ALA A 445 -4.37 -5.65 32.39
N SER A 446 -3.88 -4.64 31.65
CA SER A 446 -4.54 -4.11 30.46
C SER A 446 -4.63 -5.11 29.32
N VAL A 447 -3.54 -5.82 29.02
CA VAL A 447 -3.52 -6.92 28.03
C VAL A 447 -4.51 -8.01 28.42
N SER A 448 -4.54 -8.40 29.70
CA SER A 448 -5.47 -9.41 30.19
C SER A 448 -6.93 -8.98 30.01
N ARG A 449 -7.26 -7.72 30.30
CA ARG A 449 -8.60 -7.17 30.06
C ARG A 449 -8.95 -7.10 28.57
N LEU A 450 -8.00 -6.70 27.72
CA LEU A 450 -8.18 -6.73 26.26
C LEU A 450 -8.58 -8.13 25.81
N ILE A 451 -7.78 -9.15 26.16
CA ILE A 451 -8.00 -10.55 25.74
C ILE A 451 -9.34 -11.08 26.27
N ARG A 452 -9.69 -10.78 27.53
CA ARG A 452 -10.91 -11.30 28.16
C ARG A 452 -12.19 -10.62 27.71
N TYR A 453 -12.16 -9.31 27.48
CA TYR A 453 -13.39 -8.52 27.34
C TYR A 453 -13.52 -7.78 26.02
N HIS A 454 -12.42 -7.28 25.42
CA HIS A 454 -12.51 -6.23 24.40
C HIS A 454 -11.95 -6.59 23.02
N LEU A 455 -11.56 -7.84 22.77
CA LEU A 455 -11.10 -8.27 21.44
C LEU A 455 -12.13 -8.02 20.34
N GLY A 456 -13.44 -8.16 20.63
CA GLY A 456 -14.51 -7.87 19.66
C GLY A 456 -14.55 -6.41 19.24
N THR A 457 -14.40 -5.48 20.18
CA THR A 457 -14.35 -4.04 19.91
C THR A 457 -13.12 -3.69 19.05
N VAL A 458 -11.98 -4.30 19.34
CA VAL A 458 -10.73 -4.12 18.56
C VAL A 458 -10.89 -4.69 17.16
N ALA A 459 -11.47 -5.89 17.01
CA ALA A 459 -11.76 -6.50 15.71
C ALA A 459 -12.69 -5.62 14.85
N LYS A 460 -13.75 -5.08 15.45
CA LYS A 460 -14.67 -4.17 14.77
C LYS A 460 -14.01 -2.87 14.31
N GLY A 461 -13.27 -2.21 15.19
CA GLY A 461 -12.61 -0.95 14.84
C GLY A 461 -11.54 -1.13 13.75
N SER A 462 -10.70 -2.16 13.85
CA SER A 462 -9.69 -2.48 12.83
C SER A 462 -10.30 -2.87 11.48
N PHE A 463 -11.47 -3.54 11.48
CA PHE A 463 -12.20 -3.85 10.25
C PHE A 463 -12.73 -2.58 9.56
N ILE A 464 -13.28 -1.62 10.31
CA ILE A 464 -13.77 -0.35 9.76
C ILE A 464 -12.66 0.42 9.05
N ILE A 465 -11.45 0.46 9.62
CA ILE A 465 -10.27 1.06 8.96
C ILE A 465 -9.95 0.30 7.66
N THR A 466 -9.95 -1.03 7.73
CA THR A 466 -9.65 -1.90 6.58
C THR A 466 -10.61 -1.66 5.40
N LEU A 467 -11.90 -1.47 5.67
CA LEU A 467 -12.92 -1.18 4.66
C LEU A 467 -12.67 0.11 3.87
N VAL A 468 -12.01 1.10 4.47
CA VAL A 468 -11.65 2.36 3.79
C VAL A 468 -10.27 2.26 3.13
N LYS A 469 -9.35 1.52 3.76
CA LYS A 469 -7.97 1.37 3.29
C LYS A 469 -7.90 0.59 1.97
N ILE A 470 -8.71 -0.46 1.80
CA ILE A 470 -8.74 -1.28 0.57
C ILE A 470 -9.16 -0.44 -0.66
N PRO A 471 -10.34 0.23 -0.70
CA PRO A 471 -10.73 1.09 -1.81
C PRO A 471 -9.71 2.18 -2.12
N ARG A 472 -9.12 2.80 -1.09
CA ARG A 472 -8.08 3.83 -1.27
C ARG A 472 -6.86 3.27 -2.00
N MET A 473 -6.39 2.08 -1.62
CA MET A 473 -5.27 1.43 -2.31
C MET A 473 -5.61 1.05 -3.75
N ILE A 474 -6.82 0.55 -4.00
CA ILE A 474 -7.30 0.24 -5.35
C ILE A 474 -7.32 1.51 -6.22
N LEU A 475 -7.91 2.61 -5.73
CA LEU A 475 -7.94 3.89 -6.47
C LEU A 475 -6.54 4.46 -6.71
N MET A 476 -5.64 4.34 -5.74
CA MET A 476 -4.25 4.77 -5.91
C MET A 476 -3.51 3.93 -6.96
N TYR A 477 -3.76 2.62 -7.00
CA TYR A 477 -3.24 1.74 -8.05
C TYR A 477 -3.82 2.09 -9.43
N LEU A 478 -5.13 2.29 -9.53
CA LEU A 478 -5.79 2.69 -10.78
C LEU A 478 -5.26 4.04 -11.29
N HIS A 479 -5.12 5.04 -10.42
CA HIS A 479 -4.54 6.33 -10.80
C HIS A 479 -3.09 6.18 -11.31
N SER A 480 -2.29 5.30 -10.69
CA SER A 480 -0.94 5.02 -11.17
C SER A 480 -0.92 4.35 -12.54
N GLN A 481 -1.89 3.48 -12.85
CA GLN A 481 -2.00 2.79 -14.14
C GLN A 481 -2.54 3.69 -15.25
N LEU A 482 -3.43 4.63 -14.90
CA LEU A 482 -4.06 5.56 -15.84
C LEU A 482 -3.22 6.82 -16.08
N LYS A 483 -2.09 6.98 -15.39
CA LYS A 483 -1.19 8.13 -15.50
C LYS A 483 -0.68 8.25 -16.94
N GLY A 484 -1.13 9.30 -17.64
CA GLY A 484 -0.78 9.59 -19.04
C GLY A 484 -1.80 9.10 -20.08
N LYS A 485 -2.86 8.39 -19.67
CA LYS A 485 -3.94 7.90 -20.54
C LYS A 485 -5.33 8.44 -20.17
N GLU A 486 -5.45 9.18 -19.06
CA GLU A 486 -6.70 9.73 -18.53
C GLU A 486 -6.98 11.17 -19.02
N ASN A 487 -8.27 11.48 -19.25
CA ASN A 487 -8.75 12.84 -19.47
C ASN A 487 -8.69 13.67 -18.18
N ALA A 488 -8.75 15.00 -18.31
CA ALA A 488 -8.60 15.92 -17.17
C ALA A 488 -9.64 15.69 -16.04
N CYS A 489 -10.90 15.39 -16.41
CA CYS A 489 -11.96 15.08 -15.45
C CYS A 489 -11.67 13.81 -14.64
N ALA A 490 -11.32 12.70 -15.29
CA ALA A 490 -10.97 11.44 -14.63
C ALA A 490 -9.78 11.61 -13.66
N ARG A 491 -8.78 12.41 -14.05
CA ARG A 491 -7.65 12.77 -13.17
C ARG A 491 -8.11 13.54 -11.93
N CYS A 492 -9.03 14.49 -12.10
CA CYS A 492 -9.57 15.29 -11.01
C CYS A 492 -10.37 14.42 -10.03
N VAL A 493 -11.30 13.61 -10.54
CA VAL A 493 -12.14 12.71 -9.73
C VAL A 493 -11.28 11.70 -8.97
N LEU A 494 -10.34 11.03 -9.63
CA LEU A 494 -9.45 10.06 -8.97
C LEU A 494 -8.65 10.72 -7.83
N LYS A 495 -8.05 11.88 -8.07
CA LYS A 495 -7.31 12.61 -7.03
C LYS A 495 -8.23 13.05 -5.88
N SER A 496 -9.43 13.52 -6.19
CA SER A 496 -10.42 13.93 -5.19
C SER A 496 -10.86 12.76 -4.32
N CYS A 497 -11.25 11.63 -4.91
CA CYS A 497 -11.64 10.42 -4.17
C CYS A 497 -10.48 9.87 -3.32
N ILE A 498 -9.25 9.84 -3.84
CA ILE A 498 -8.06 9.43 -3.07
C ILE A 498 -7.85 10.34 -1.87
N CYS A 499 -8.01 11.66 -2.04
CA CYS A 499 -7.91 12.63 -0.96
C CYS A 499 -9.01 12.42 0.10
N CYS A 500 -10.28 12.30 -0.33
CA CYS A 500 -11.42 12.06 0.57
C CYS A 500 -11.27 10.77 1.36
N LEU A 501 -10.86 9.67 0.74
CA LEU A 501 -10.62 8.41 1.45
C LEU A 501 -9.41 8.48 2.38
N TRP A 502 -8.38 9.24 2.03
CA TRP A 502 -7.26 9.49 2.95
C TRP A 502 -7.73 10.29 4.18
N CYS A 503 -8.51 11.35 3.99
CA CYS A 503 -9.10 12.13 5.08
C CYS A 503 -10.01 11.26 5.95
N LEU A 504 -10.85 10.41 5.33
CA LEU A 504 -11.72 9.48 6.03
C LEU A 504 -10.90 8.46 6.83
N GLU A 505 -9.86 7.86 6.25
CA GLU A 505 -8.96 6.95 6.95
C GLU A 505 -8.31 7.63 8.17
N LYS A 506 -7.88 8.89 8.04
CA LYS A 506 -7.30 9.65 9.17
C LYS A 506 -8.34 9.95 10.25
N CYS A 507 -9.55 10.36 9.86
CA CYS A 507 -10.65 10.59 10.79
C CYS A 507 -11.05 9.31 11.53
N LEU A 508 -11.14 8.18 10.82
CA LEU A 508 -11.46 6.88 11.42
C LEU A 508 -10.37 6.38 12.36
N ASN A 509 -9.10 6.56 12.02
CA ASN A 509 -7.99 6.24 12.94
C ASN A 509 -8.08 7.06 14.23
N TYR A 510 -8.35 8.36 14.12
CA TYR A 510 -8.53 9.24 15.27
C TYR A 510 -9.76 8.83 16.10
N LEU A 511 -10.90 8.56 15.45
CA LEU A 511 -12.13 8.13 16.12
C LEU A 511 -11.93 6.77 16.82
N ASN A 512 -11.25 5.82 16.19
CA ASN A 512 -10.97 4.50 16.75
C ASN A 512 -10.15 4.61 18.05
N GLN A 513 -9.08 5.41 18.05
CA GLN A 513 -8.25 5.61 19.24
C GLN A 513 -9.07 6.16 20.43
N ASN A 514 -9.93 7.14 20.15
CA ASN A 514 -10.81 7.74 21.15
C ASN A 514 -11.92 6.78 21.60
N ALA A 515 -12.47 5.98 20.67
CA ALA A 515 -13.44 4.93 20.98
C ALA A 515 -12.84 3.87 21.90
N TYR A 516 -11.61 3.39 21.62
CA TYR A 516 -10.92 2.42 22.47
C TYR A 516 -10.67 2.96 23.88
N THR A 517 -10.31 4.23 24.00
CA THR A 517 -10.17 4.90 25.29
C THR A 517 -11.49 4.96 26.05
N ALA A 518 -12.59 5.37 25.41
CA ALA A 518 -13.91 5.39 26.03
C ALA A 518 -14.39 3.98 26.42
N THR A 519 -14.11 2.96 25.60
CA THR A 519 -14.36 1.55 25.94
C THR A 519 -13.55 1.13 27.17
N ALA A 520 -12.27 1.51 27.26
CA ALA A 520 -11.44 1.18 28.42
C ALA A 520 -11.96 1.81 29.73
N ILE A 521 -12.62 2.97 29.66
CA ILE A 521 -13.23 3.65 30.81
C ILE A 521 -14.55 2.99 31.21
N ASN A 522 -15.47 2.84 30.25
CA ASN A 522 -16.88 2.54 30.51
C ASN A 522 -17.30 1.08 30.21
N SER A 523 -16.39 0.26 29.64
CA SER A 523 -16.65 -1.11 29.21
C SER A 523 -17.88 -1.24 28.28
N THR A 524 -18.01 -0.36 27.28
CA THR A 524 -19.13 -0.35 26.31
C THR A 524 -18.69 -0.77 24.91
N ASN A 525 -19.64 -1.20 24.08
CA ASN A 525 -19.38 -1.57 22.68
C ASN A 525 -18.78 -0.39 21.87
N PHE A 526 -18.14 -0.72 20.75
CA PHE A 526 -17.41 0.23 19.90
C PHE A 526 -18.25 1.45 19.50
N CYS A 527 -19.45 1.25 18.96
CA CYS A 527 -20.27 2.35 18.43
C CYS A 527 -20.74 3.30 19.53
N THR A 528 -21.08 2.76 20.72
CA THR A 528 -21.45 3.57 21.88
C THR A 528 -20.25 4.39 22.34
N SER A 529 -19.09 3.74 22.50
CA SER A 529 -17.84 4.41 22.91
C SER A 529 -17.41 5.49 21.91
N ALA A 530 -17.47 5.20 20.61
CA ALA A 530 -17.14 6.13 19.54
C ALA A 530 -18.06 7.35 19.55
N LYS A 531 -19.38 7.14 19.71
CA LYS A 531 -20.36 8.23 19.84
C LYS A 531 -20.07 9.11 21.04
N ASP A 532 -19.88 8.51 22.22
CA ASP A 532 -19.65 9.25 23.47
C ASP A 532 -18.36 10.07 23.39
N ALA A 533 -17.27 9.46 22.89
CA ALA A 533 -16.01 10.16 22.70
C ALA A 533 -16.13 11.29 21.66
N PHE A 534 -16.79 11.04 20.53
CA PHE A 534 -16.99 12.05 19.49
C PHE A 534 -17.76 13.28 20.01
N VAL A 535 -18.86 13.07 20.74
CA VAL A 535 -19.65 14.17 21.32
C VAL A 535 -18.80 15.03 22.26
N ILE A 536 -18.00 14.40 23.13
CA ILE A 536 -17.13 15.12 24.07
C ILE A 536 -16.06 15.95 23.35
N LEU A 537 -15.49 15.41 22.28
CA LEU A 537 -14.46 16.09 21.50
C LEU A 537 -15.04 17.25 20.69
N VAL A 538 -16.22 17.09 20.07
CA VAL A 538 -16.85 18.14 19.26
C VAL A 538 -17.29 19.32 20.13
N GLU A 539 -17.82 19.08 21.33
CA GLU A 539 -18.19 20.13 22.29
C GLU A 539 -17.03 21.10 22.62
N ASN A 540 -15.79 20.64 22.46
CA ASN A 540 -14.57 21.42 22.71
C ASN A 540 -13.60 21.42 21.52
N ALA A 541 -14.11 21.32 20.28
CA ALA A 541 -13.32 21.06 19.08
C ALA A 541 -12.10 21.98 18.90
N LEU A 542 -12.25 23.29 19.13
CA LEU A 542 -11.14 24.25 19.01
C LEU A 542 -10.01 23.99 20.02
N ARG A 543 -10.36 23.54 21.22
CA ARG A 543 -9.39 23.21 22.27
C ARG A 543 -8.70 21.88 21.96
N VAL A 544 -9.46 20.90 21.50
CA VAL A 544 -8.97 19.58 21.05
C VAL A 544 -7.98 19.76 19.89
N ALA A 545 -8.40 20.44 18.82
CA ALA A 545 -7.58 20.65 17.63
C ALA A 545 -6.26 21.36 17.98
N ALA A 546 -6.33 22.41 18.80
CA ALA A 546 -5.13 23.12 19.23
C ALA A 546 -4.16 22.22 20.01
N ILE A 547 -4.65 21.38 20.93
CA ILE A 547 -3.78 20.51 21.73
C ILE A 547 -3.08 19.47 20.85
N ASN A 548 -3.83 18.81 19.97
CA ASN A 548 -3.28 17.78 19.08
C ASN A 548 -2.25 18.41 18.13
N THR A 549 -2.56 19.56 17.52
CA THR A 549 -1.60 20.26 16.64
C THR A 549 -0.33 20.67 17.37
N VAL A 550 -0.42 21.16 18.62
CA VAL A 550 0.76 21.51 19.44
C VAL A 550 1.59 20.25 19.75
N GLY A 551 0.92 19.18 20.18
CA GLY A 551 1.59 17.93 20.55
C GLY A 551 2.29 17.27 19.37
N ASP A 552 1.60 17.17 18.23
CA ASP A 552 2.12 16.58 16.99
C ASP A 552 3.35 17.33 16.50
N PHE A 553 3.32 18.66 16.56
CA PHE A 553 4.45 19.50 16.19
C PHE A 553 5.68 19.25 17.09
N MET A 554 5.47 19.15 18.41
CA MET A 554 6.55 18.85 19.36
C MET A 554 7.18 17.48 19.11
N LEU A 555 6.35 16.45 18.89
CA LEU A 555 6.81 15.11 18.61
C LEU A 555 7.47 15.01 17.23
N PHE A 556 6.99 15.75 16.23
CA PHE A 556 7.64 15.87 14.92
C PHE A 556 9.06 16.42 15.04
N LEU A 557 9.27 17.48 15.85
CA LEU A 557 10.59 18.04 16.09
C LEU A 557 11.52 17.06 16.81
N GLY A 558 10.97 16.24 17.70
CA GLY A 558 11.68 15.10 18.27
C GLY A 558 12.19 14.11 17.21
N LYS A 559 11.35 13.76 16.23
CA LYS A 559 11.73 12.87 15.11
C LYS A 559 12.85 13.49 14.28
N VAL A 560 12.73 14.78 13.94
CA VAL A 560 13.76 15.52 13.19
C VAL A 560 15.08 15.55 13.94
N LEU A 561 15.08 15.83 15.24
CA LEU A 561 16.28 15.86 16.07
C LEU A 561 17.04 14.53 16.04
N ILE A 562 16.33 13.40 16.15
CA ILE A 562 16.93 12.05 16.11
C ILE A 562 17.53 11.78 14.73
N VAL A 563 16.81 12.10 13.66
CA VAL A 563 17.30 11.91 12.28
C VAL A 563 18.51 12.79 12.00
N CYS A 564 18.49 14.06 12.38
CA CYS A 564 19.62 14.97 12.20
C CYS A 564 20.85 14.54 13.01
N SER A 565 20.67 14.11 14.26
CA SER A 565 21.78 13.66 15.11
C SER A 565 22.40 12.36 14.57
N THR A 566 21.57 11.40 14.17
CA THR A 566 22.03 10.14 13.56
C THR A 566 22.68 10.38 12.20
N GLY A 567 22.09 11.27 11.39
CA GLY A 567 22.62 11.66 10.09
C GLY A 567 23.97 12.37 10.19
N LEU A 568 24.14 13.28 11.16
CA LEU A 568 25.42 13.94 11.42
C LEU A 568 26.51 12.94 11.85
N ALA A 569 26.17 12.04 12.78
CA ALA A 569 27.07 10.94 13.17
C ALA A 569 27.39 10.04 11.97
N GLY A 570 26.41 9.76 11.12
CA GLY A 570 26.58 8.98 9.89
C GLY A 570 27.49 9.66 8.87
N ILE A 571 27.35 10.97 8.67
CA ILE A 571 28.27 11.76 7.82
C ILE A 571 29.69 11.65 8.38
N MET A 572 29.88 11.87 9.68
CA MET A 572 31.21 11.80 10.29
C MET A 572 31.84 10.41 10.16
N LEU A 573 31.08 9.33 10.39
CA LEU A 573 31.59 7.95 10.35
C LEU A 573 31.79 7.41 8.93
N LEU A 574 30.87 7.69 8.01
CA LEU A 574 30.93 7.20 6.63
C LEU A 574 31.88 8.01 5.75
N ASN A 575 32.01 9.33 5.98
CA ASN A 575 32.91 10.19 5.21
C ASN A 575 34.39 10.04 5.64
N TYR A 576 34.66 9.56 6.86
CA TYR A 576 36.03 9.37 7.35
C TYR A 576 36.75 8.19 6.68
N GLN A 577 36.01 7.19 6.20
CA GLN A 577 36.55 6.00 5.54
C GLN A 577 36.59 6.24 4.02
N GLN A 578 37.77 6.56 3.47
CA GLN A 578 37.94 6.93 2.06
C GLN A 578 37.59 5.82 1.04
N ASP A 579 37.40 4.58 1.50
CA ASP A 579 37.06 3.43 0.66
C ASP A 579 35.59 3.45 0.16
N TYR A 580 34.72 4.30 0.74
CA TYR A 580 33.31 4.39 0.35
C TYR A 580 33.06 5.50 -0.67
N THR A 581 33.26 5.22 -1.95
CA THR A 581 32.97 6.18 -3.04
C THR A 581 31.47 6.51 -3.21
N VAL A 582 30.56 5.81 -2.51
CA VAL A 582 29.10 6.01 -2.52
C VAL A 582 28.50 5.96 -1.10
N TRP A 583 28.86 6.90 -0.23
CA TRP A 583 28.41 6.94 1.19
C TRP A 583 27.04 7.61 1.41
N VAL A 584 26.57 8.43 0.47
CA VAL A 584 25.29 9.18 0.55
C VAL A 584 24.09 8.23 0.68
N LEU A 585 24.16 7.09 0.01
CA LEU A 585 23.04 6.17 -0.10
C LEU A 585 22.83 5.31 1.17
N PRO A 586 23.87 4.69 1.77
CA PRO A 586 23.81 4.18 3.14
C PRO A 586 23.30 5.21 4.15
N LEU A 587 23.75 6.47 4.03
CA LEU A 587 23.29 7.54 4.91
C LEU A 587 21.78 7.80 4.80
N ILE A 588 21.23 7.82 3.58
CA ILE A 588 19.77 7.94 3.38
C ILE A 588 19.03 6.77 4.03
N ILE A 589 19.53 5.53 3.89
CA ILE A 589 18.93 4.34 4.51
C ILE A 589 18.92 4.47 6.04
N VAL A 590 20.04 4.89 6.63
CA VAL A 590 20.16 5.12 8.08
C VAL A 590 19.21 6.22 8.54
N CYS A 591 19.10 7.34 7.82
CA CYS A 591 18.19 8.43 8.16
C CYS A 591 16.71 7.98 8.08
N LEU A 592 16.35 7.19 7.07
CA LEU A 592 15.02 6.60 6.96
C LEU A 592 14.73 5.64 8.13
N PHE A 593 15.68 4.78 8.48
CA PHE A 593 15.56 3.89 9.62
C PHE A 593 15.40 4.68 10.93
N ALA A 594 16.24 5.68 11.16
CA ALA A 594 16.18 6.55 12.34
C ALA A 594 14.82 7.26 12.44
N PHE A 595 14.25 7.71 11.32
CA PHE A 595 12.91 8.29 11.29
C PHE A 595 11.83 7.28 11.70
N LEU A 596 11.89 6.06 11.17
CA LEU A 596 10.95 4.99 11.51
C LEU A 596 11.02 4.62 13.00
N VAL A 597 12.23 4.45 13.53
CA VAL A 597 12.46 4.17 14.96
C VAL A 597 11.90 5.31 15.81
N ALA A 598 12.26 6.56 15.51
CA ALA A 598 11.74 7.72 16.23
C ALA A 598 10.20 7.77 16.17
N HIS A 599 9.59 7.47 15.02
CA HIS A 599 8.15 7.43 14.87
C HIS A 599 7.50 6.35 15.74
N CYS A 600 8.08 5.15 15.82
CA CYS A 600 7.57 4.06 16.65
C CYS A 600 7.56 4.40 18.15
N PHE A 601 8.63 5.01 18.67
CA PHE A 601 8.69 5.38 20.10
C PHE A 601 7.84 6.59 20.44
N LEU A 602 7.94 7.65 19.63
CA LEU A 602 7.20 8.89 19.89
C LEU A 602 5.70 8.74 19.66
N SER A 603 5.25 7.79 18.83
CA SER A 603 3.82 7.49 18.69
C SER A 603 3.21 6.88 19.95
N ILE A 604 3.97 6.12 20.76
CA ILE A 604 3.48 5.68 22.09
C ILE A 604 3.19 6.86 22.98
N TYR A 605 4.11 7.83 22.98
CA TYR A 605 3.96 9.03 23.77
C TYR A 605 2.75 9.85 23.31
N GLU A 606 2.56 10.01 21.99
CA GLU A 606 1.37 10.60 21.36
C GLU A 606 0.09 9.96 21.88
N MET A 607 -0.01 8.62 21.81
CA MET A 607 -1.18 7.88 22.29
C MET A 607 -1.44 8.07 23.78
N VAL A 608 -0.40 8.15 24.63
CA VAL A 608 -0.58 8.41 26.07
C VAL A 608 -1.15 9.81 26.30
N VAL A 609 -0.67 10.82 25.57
CA VAL A 609 -1.19 12.19 25.67
C VAL A 609 -2.65 12.25 25.23
N ASP A 610 -3.01 11.61 24.11
CA ASP A 610 -4.39 11.56 23.61
C ASP A 610 -5.34 10.90 24.62
N VAL A 611 -4.93 9.77 25.20
CA VAL A 611 -5.72 9.07 26.21
C VAL A 611 -5.90 9.93 27.46
N LEU A 612 -4.83 10.56 27.95
CA LEU A 612 -4.89 11.47 29.10
C LEU A 612 -5.80 12.66 28.83
N PHE A 613 -5.75 13.20 27.61
CA PHE A 613 -6.58 14.31 27.21
C PHE A 613 -8.07 13.93 27.22
N LEU A 614 -8.44 12.78 26.66
CA LEU A 614 -9.82 12.31 26.69
C LEU A 614 -10.26 11.97 28.13
N CYS A 615 -9.40 11.38 28.95
CA CYS A 615 -9.67 11.16 30.37
C CYS A 615 -9.94 12.49 31.10
N PHE A 616 -9.12 13.51 30.84
CA PHE A 616 -9.29 14.85 31.37
C PHE A 616 -10.61 15.48 30.92
N ALA A 617 -10.96 15.38 29.64
CA ALA A 617 -12.22 15.90 29.12
C ALA A 617 -13.43 15.23 29.78
N ILE A 618 -13.43 13.91 29.92
CA ILE A 618 -14.46 13.14 30.61
C ILE A 618 -14.55 13.53 32.09
N ASP A 619 -13.40 13.60 32.79
CA ASP A 619 -13.33 13.99 34.20
C ASP A 619 -13.92 15.38 34.43
N THR A 620 -13.59 16.37 33.58
CA THR A 620 -14.17 17.72 33.65
C THR A 620 -15.65 17.80 33.31
N LYS A 621 -16.20 16.80 32.61
CA LYS A 621 -17.61 16.75 32.21
C LYS A 621 -18.49 16.16 33.31
N TYR A 622 -18.00 15.13 34.01
CA TYR A 622 -18.77 14.41 35.02
C TYR A 622 -18.48 14.84 36.47
N ASN A 623 -17.29 15.39 36.72
CA ASN A 623 -16.88 15.89 38.05
C ASN A 623 -16.78 17.42 38.03
N ASP A 624 -17.10 18.06 39.15
CA ASP A 624 -17.10 19.52 39.29
C ASP A 624 -16.21 20.04 40.43
N GLY A 625 -15.69 19.13 41.26
CA GLY A 625 -14.86 19.40 42.43
C GLY A 625 -15.63 19.40 43.75
N SER A 626 -16.95 19.13 43.76
CA SER A 626 -17.75 19.04 44.98
C SER A 626 -17.52 17.71 45.74
N PRO A 627 -17.83 17.64 47.05
CA PRO A 627 -17.72 16.38 47.81
C PRO A 627 -18.52 15.25 47.14
N GLY A 628 -17.86 14.14 46.83
CA GLY A 628 -18.44 13.02 46.08
C GLY A 628 -18.34 13.13 44.54
N ARG A 629 -17.94 14.29 44.00
CA ARG A 629 -17.65 14.53 42.57
C ARG A 629 -16.31 15.26 42.39
N GLU A 630 -15.33 14.80 43.16
CA GLU A 630 -13.97 15.33 43.10
C GLU A 630 -13.26 14.84 41.83
N PHE A 631 -12.40 15.68 41.27
CA PHE A 631 -11.62 15.33 40.09
C PHE A 631 -10.59 14.22 40.36
N TYR A 632 -10.36 13.36 39.36
CA TYR A 632 -9.31 12.33 39.39
C TYR A 632 -7.96 12.85 38.87
N MET A 633 -7.97 13.97 38.15
CA MET A 633 -6.77 14.58 37.55
C MET A 633 -5.66 14.93 38.54
N ASP A 634 -4.42 14.96 38.05
CA ASP A 634 -3.25 15.41 38.81
C ASP A 634 -3.38 16.89 39.22
N LYS A 635 -2.74 17.27 40.33
CA LYS A 635 -2.77 18.63 40.90
C LYS A 635 -2.44 19.71 39.85
N VAL A 636 -1.51 19.43 38.94
CA VAL A 636 -1.11 20.38 37.88
C VAL A 636 -2.27 20.72 36.93
N LEU A 637 -3.11 19.73 36.58
CA LEU A 637 -4.28 19.96 35.71
C LEU A 637 -5.42 20.62 36.50
N MET A 638 -5.59 20.24 37.77
CA MET A 638 -6.59 20.84 38.65
C MET A 638 -6.33 22.33 38.84
N GLU A 639 -5.09 22.70 39.13
CA GLU A 639 -4.65 24.10 39.23
C GLU A 639 -4.92 24.87 37.92
N PHE A 640 -4.68 24.24 36.77
CA PHE A 640 -5.00 24.84 35.47
C PHE A 640 -6.51 25.12 35.32
N VAL A 641 -7.38 24.16 35.70
CA VAL A 641 -8.84 24.33 35.63
C VAL A 641 -9.30 25.43 36.59
N GLU A 642 -8.78 25.46 37.82
CA GLU A 642 -9.10 26.49 38.80
C GLU A 642 -8.66 27.87 38.35
N ASN A 643 -7.44 28.02 37.82
CA ASN A 643 -6.93 29.28 37.30
C ASN A 643 -7.77 29.77 36.12
N SER A 644 -8.18 28.87 35.23
CA SER A 644 -9.10 29.19 34.13
C SER A 644 -10.47 29.64 34.66
N ARG A 645 -11.00 28.98 35.69
CA ARG A 645 -12.28 29.34 36.33
C ARG A 645 -12.19 30.69 37.05
N LYS A 646 -11.08 31.00 37.71
CA LYS A 646 -10.81 32.30 38.35
C LYS A 646 -10.74 33.42 37.31
N ALA A 647 -9.98 33.23 36.23
CA ALA A 647 -9.89 34.20 35.14
C ALA A 647 -11.25 34.51 34.51
N MET A 648 -12.12 33.51 34.32
CA MET A 648 -13.50 33.75 33.85
C MET A 648 -14.36 34.53 34.87
N LYS A 649 -14.19 34.27 36.18
CA LYS A 649 -14.90 35.02 37.23
C LYS A 649 -14.42 36.47 37.32
N GLU A 650 -13.13 36.72 37.13
CA GLU A 650 -12.55 38.07 37.13
C GLU A 650 -12.97 38.87 35.89
N ALA A 651 -12.98 38.25 34.71
CA ALA A 651 -13.53 38.86 33.50
C ALA A 651 -15.03 39.21 33.64
N GLY A 652 -15.80 38.41 34.38
CA GLY A 652 -17.20 38.71 34.70
C GLY A 652 -17.40 39.77 35.79
N LYS A 653 -16.43 39.95 36.70
CA LYS A 653 -16.46 40.97 37.76
C LYS A 653 -15.99 42.35 37.30
N GLY A 654 -15.21 42.43 36.22
CA GLY A 654 -14.78 43.70 35.62
C GLY A 654 -15.93 44.60 35.12
N GLY A 655 -17.16 44.08 35.02
CA GLY A 655 -18.36 44.87 34.70
C GLY A 655 -19.19 45.33 35.91
N VAL A 656 -18.80 45.01 37.15
CA VAL A 656 -19.63 45.24 38.37
C VAL A 656 -18.93 46.17 39.37
N ALA A 657 -17.70 46.60 39.12
CA ALA A 657 -16.92 47.40 40.06
C ALA A 657 -17.28 48.90 40.11
N ASP A 658 -18.12 49.40 39.20
CA ASP A 658 -18.51 50.82 39.13
C ASP A 658 -20.00 51.07 39.49
N ALA A 659 -20.59 50.18 40.28
CA ALA A 659 -21.97 50.29 40.73
C ALA A 659 -22.04 50.31 42.26
N ARG A 660 -21.59 51.41 42.86
CA ARG A 660 -22.17 51.87 44.12
C ARG A 660 -22.79 53.24 43.88
N GLU A 661 -24.08 53.29 44.16
CA GLU A 661 -25.01 54.42 44.01
C GLU A 661 -25.58 54.63 42.60
N LEU A 662 -26.51 53.76 42.18
CA LEU A 662 -27.51 54.17 41.18
C LEU A 662 -28.84 53.44 41.45
N LYS A 663 -29.93 54.19 41.38
CA LYS A 663 -31.30 53.75 41.70
C LYS A 663 -31.69 52.49 40.91
N PRO A 664 -32.33 51.48 41.55
CA PRO A 664 -32.62 50.17 40.93
C PRO A 664 -33.48 50.22 39.65
N MET A 665 -34.19 51.32 39.40
CA MET A 665 -35.03 51.51 38.21
C MET A 665 -34.20 51.78 36.94
N GLU A 666 -33.08 52.51 37.04
CA GLU A 666 -32.22 52.83 35.89
C GLU A 666 -31.37 51.62 35.45
N ALA A 667 -30.96 50.78 36.41
CA ALA A 667 -30.26 49.53 36.14
C ALA A 667 -31.16 48.53 35.40
N LEU A 668 -32.42 48.40 35.83
CA LEU A 668 -33.39 47.53 35.17
C LEU A 668 -33.69 48.01 33.74
N GLN A 669 -33.80 49.32 33.53
CA GLN A 669 -34.08 49.90 32.22
C GLN A 669 -32.90 49.77 31.24
N ARG A 670 -31.65 49.85 31.73
CA ARG A 670 -30.45 49.53 30.93
C ARG A 670 -30.34 48.05 30.59
N ILE A 671 -30.72 47.16 31.51
CA ILE A 671 -30.72 45.71 31.24
C ILE A 671 -31.78 45.38 30.18
N ILE A 672 -32.98 45.96 30.27
CA ILE A 672 -34.06 45.76 29.29
C ILE A 672 -33.66 46.32 27.91
N SER A 673 -33.08 47.51 27.83
CA SER A 673 -32.64 48.07 26.54
C SER A 673 -31.49 47.26 25.92
N THR A 674 -30.58 46.75 26.75
CA THR A 674 -29.50 45.86 26.28
C THR A 674 -30.05 44.52 25.80
N LEU A 675 -31.03 43.94 26.50
CA LEU A 675 -31.71 42.71 26.10
C LEU A 675 -32.51 42.90 24.82
N ALA A 676 -33.23 44.02 24.66
CA ALA A 676 -33.97 44.34 23.44
C ALA A 676 -33.01 44.49 22.24
N ASN A 677 -31.93 45.26 22.40
CA ASN A 677 -30.93 45.43 21.34
C ASN A 677 -30.21 44.12 20.99
N LYS A 678 -29.92 43.27 21.99
CA LYS A 678 -29.34 41.94 21.75
C LYS A 678 -30.33 40.99 21.08
N ASN A 679 -31.62 41.11 21.36
CA ASN A 679 -32.65 40.33 20.70
C ASN A 679 -32.78 40.71 19.21
N ASP A 680 -32.70 42.01 18.90
CA ASP A 680 -32.70 42.49 17.51
C ASP A 680 -31.42 42.09 16.75
N GLU A 681 -30.25 42.12 17.40
CA GLU A 681 -29.00 41.59 16.82
C GLU A 681 -29.08 40.09 16.53
N ILE A 682 -29.64 39.30 17.46
CA ILE A 682 -29.85 37.86 17.27
C ILE A 682 -30.81 37.63 16.10
N GLN A 683 -31.85 38.44 15.96
CA GLN A 683 -32.83 38.28 14.91
C GLN A 683 -32.27 38.63 13.52
N ASN A 684 -31.50 39.71 13.41
CA ASN A 684 -30.74 40.03 12.21
C ASN A 684 -29.73 38.94 11.85
N PHE A 685 -29.09 38.32 12.86
CA PHE A 685 -28.17 37.21 12.64
C PHE A 685 -28.87 35.94 12.16
N ILE A 686 -30.05 35.63 12.70
CA ILE A 686 -30.90 34.51 12.26
C ILE A 686 -31.36 34.73 10.81
N ASP A 687 -31.74 35.94 10.45
CA ASP A 687 -32.14 36.26 9.07
C ASP A 687 -30.97 36.14 8.09
N THR A 688 -29.79 36.61 8.50
CA THR A 688 -28.55 36.45 7.71
C THR A 688 -28.19 34.96 7.53
N LEU A 689 -28.34 34.14 8.57
CA LEU A 689 -28.14 32.70 8.52
C LEU A 689 -29.13 32.01 7.58
N ASN A 690 -30.41 32.38 7.65
CA ASN A 690 -31.44 31.84 6.76
C ASN A 690 -31.18 32.22 5.29
N GLN A 691 -30.71 33.43 5.04
CA GLN A 691 -30.37 33.88 3.69
C GLN A 691 -29.12 33.17 3.16
N THR A 692 -28.12 32.97 4.01
CA THR A 692 -26.92 32.17 3.68
C THR A 692 -27.27 30.71 3.42
N LEU A 693 -28.17 30.13 4.22
CA LEU A 693 -28.63 28.75 4.04
C LEU A 693 -29.37 28.57 2.72
N LYS A 694 -30.25 29.51 2.34
CA LYS A 694 -30.90 29.51 1.02
C LYS A 694 -29.89 29.60 -0.11
N GLY A 695 -28.91 30.51 -0.01
CA GLY A 695 -27.85 30.64 -1.02
C GLY A 695 -26.99 29.38 -1.16
N VAL A 696 -26.66 28.72 -0.04
CA VAL A 696 -25.94 27.43 -0.06
C VAL A 696 -26.79 26.33 -0.69
N GLN A 697 -28.08 26.29 -0.39
CA GLN A 697 -28.97 25.25 -0.93
C GLN A 697 -29.21 25.41 -2.43
N GLU A 698 -29.37 26.65 -2.90
CA GLU A 698 -29.49 26.97 -4.33
C GLU A 698 -28.18 26.69 -5.08
N ASN A 699 -27.04 27.11 -4.53
CA ASN A 699 -25.73 26.82 -5.12
C ASN A 699 -25.43 25.31 -5.15
N SER A 700 -25.79 24.58 -4.10
CA SER A 700 -25.64 23.12 -4.07
C SER A 700 -26.52 22.42 -5.11
N SER A 701 -27.74 22.92 -5.34
CA SER A 701 -28.63 22.38 -6.37
C SER A 701 -28.07 22.64 -7.76
N ASN A 702 -27.58 23.85 -8.03
CA ASN A 702 -27.02 24.22 -9.32
C ASN A 702 -25.78 23.37 -9.67
N ILE A 703 -24.87 23.17 -8.71
CA ILE A 703 -23.69 22.32 -8.89
C ILE A 703 -24.10 20.85 -9.11
N LEU A 704 -25.14 20.36 -8.45
CA LEU A 704 -25.62 18.99 -8.67
C LEU A 704 -26.16 18.80 -10.10
N THR A 705 -26.91 19.77 -10.62
CA THR A 705 -27.40 19.73 -12.02
C THR A 705 -26.26 19.85 -13.03
N GLU A 706 -25.29 20.75 -12.82
CA GLU A 706 -24.13 20.89 -13.70
C GLU A 706 -23.27 19.60 -13.71
N LEU A 707 -23.16 18.94 -12.56
CA LEU A 707 -22.49 17.66 -12.45
C LEU A 707 -23.23 16.54 -13.18
N ASP A 708 -24.57 16.52 -13.12
CA ASP A 708 -25.41 15.54 -13.82
C ASP A 708 -25.28 15.67 -15.35
N GLU A 709 -25.30 16.90 -15.88
CA GLU A 709 -25.09 17.19 -17.31
C GLU A 709 -23.70 16.72 -17.79
N GLU A 710 -22.65 16.93 -16.99
CA GLU A 710 -21.30 16.45 -17.30
C GLU A 710 -21.20 14.91 -17.27
N PHE A 711 -21.93 14.25 -16.36
CA PHE A 711 -22.00 12.79 -16.33
C PHE A 711 -22.73 12.22 -17.55
N ASP A 712 -23.82 12.83 -17.98
CA ASP A 712 -24.55 12.44 -19.19
C ASP A 712 -23.69 12.62 -20.45
N SER A 713 -22.94 13.72 -20.53
CA SER A 713 -21.95 13.95 -21.59
C SER A 713 -20.88 12.86 -21.62
N LEU A 714 -20.32 12.50 -20.46
CA LEU A 714 -19.35 11.41 -20.33
C LEU A 714 -19.92 10.06 -20.75
N TYR A 715 -21.18 9.79 -20.40
CA TYR A 715 -21.86 8.55 -20.77
C TYR A 715 -22.04 8.47 -22.30
N SER A 716 -22.37 9.59 -22.95
CA SER A 716 -22.50 9.66 -24.41
C SER A 716 -21.17 9.37 -25.14
N ILE A 717 -20.06 9.93 -24.64
CA ILE A 717 -18.71 9.70 -25.20
C ILE A 717 -18.29 8.24 -24.98
N LEU A 718 -18.58 7.67 -23.81
CA LEU A 718 -18.26 6.28 -23.52
C LEU A 718 -19.01 5.32 -24.44
N ASP A 719 -20.27 5.62 -24.75
CA ASP A 719 -21.07 4.82 -25.68
C ASP A 719 -20.59 4.97 -27.14
N GLU A 720 -20.18 6.17 -27.55
CA GLU A 720 -19.58 6.41 -28.87
C GLU A 720 -18.24 5.65 -29.04
N VAL A 721 -17.38 5.65 -28.02
CA VAL A 721 -16.12 4.88 -28.03
C VAL A 721 -16.40 3.38 -28.02
N LYS A 722 -17.39 2.92 -27.24
CA LYS A 722 -17.83 1.52 -27.23
C LYS A 722 -18.29 1.08 -28.62
N GLU A 723 -19.14 1.84 -29.28
CA GLU A 723 -19.61 1.54 -30.64
C GLU A 723 -18.47 1.57 -31.67
N SER A 724 -17.56 2.54 -31.59
CA SER A 724 -16.37 2.61 -32.45
C SER A 724 -15.45 1.39 -32.29
N MET A 725 -15.23 0.95 -31.03
CA MET A 725 -14.40 -0.22 -30.75
C MET A 725 -15.07 -1.51 -31.21
N ILE A 726 -16.39 -1.64 -31.02
CA ILE A 726 -17.19 -2.77 -31.53
C ILE A 726 -17.11 -2.83 -33.06
N ASN A 727 -17.22 -1.69 -33.76
CA ASN A 727 -17.11 -1.64 -35.21
C ASN A 727 -15.70 -2.01 -35.70
N SER A 728 -14.66 -1.54 -35.02
CA SER A 728 -13.27 -1.91 -35.33
C SER A 728 -13.02 -3.42 -35.15
N ILE A 729 -13.57 -4.02 -34.09
CA ILE A 729 -13.50 -5.47 -33.83
C ILE A 729 -14.26 -6.24 -34.92
N LYS A 730 -15.48 -5.81 -35.28
CA LYS A 730 -16.27 -6.44 -36.35
C LYS A 730 -15.55 -6.37 -37.70
N GLN A 731 -14.93 -5.24 -38.02
CA GLN A 731 -14.19 -5.05 -39.27
C GLN A 731 -12.93 -5.93 -39.32
N GLU A 732 -12.18 -6.03 -38.22
CA GLU A 732 -11.01 -6.90 -38.13
C GLU A 732 -11.40 -8.38 -38.17
N GLN A 733 -12.50 -8.77 -37.52
CA GLN A 733 -13.04 -10.13 -37.59
C GLN A 733 -13.45 -10.49 -39.04
N ALA A 734 -14.16 -9.59 -39.74
CA ALA A 734 -14.55 -9.81 -41.14
C ALA A 734 -13.33 -9.93 -42.05
N ARG A 735 -12.32 -9.08 -41.87
CA ARG A 735 -11.06 -9.13 -42.62
C ARG A 735 -10.31 -10.46 -42.41
N LYS A 736 -10.18 -10.90 -41.15
CA LYS A 736 -9.53 -12.18 -40.82
C LYS A 736 -10.31 -13.38 -41.35
N LEU A 737 -11.63 -13.34 -41.31
CA LEU A 737 -12.49 -14.39 -41.86
C LEU A 737 -12.37 -14.48 -43.38
N GLN A 738 -12.34 -13.35 -44.07
CA GLN A 738 -12.16 -13.30 -45.53
C GLN A 738 -10.78 -13.81 -45.96
N GLU A 739 -9.73 -13.48 -45.21
CA GLU A 739 -8.38 -14.01 -45.45
C GLU A 739 -8.34 -15.54 -45.27
N LEU A 740 -8.93 -16.05 -44.19
CA LEU A 740 -9.04 -17.49 -43.94
C LEU A 740 -9.84 -18.21 -45.02
N GLN A 741 -10.95 -17.63 -45.49
CA GLN A 741 -11.72 -18.20 -46.61
C GLN A 741 -10.92 -18.19 -47.92
N SER A 742 -10.14 -17.14 -48.18
CA SER A 742 -9.26 -17.09 -49.35
C SER A 742 -8.19 -18.19 -49.29
N GLN A 743 -7.56 -18.38 -48.13
CA GLN A 743 -6.59 -19.46 -47.91
C GLN A 743 -7.23 -20.85 -48.04
N LEU A 744 -8.43 -21.04 -47.50
CA LEU A 744 -9.16 -22.30 -47.62
C LEU A 744 -9.50 -22.62 -49.09
N SER A 745 -9.94 -21.63 -49.87
CA SER A 745 -10.22 -21.80 -51.29
C SER A 745 -8.97 -22.15 -52.09
N GLN A 746 -7.83 -21.52 -51.79
CA GLN A 746 -6.56 -21.87 -52.42
C GLN A 746 -6.11 -23.30 -52.07
N CYS A 747 -6.32 -23.72 -50.81
CA CYS A 747 -5.99 -25.07 -50.38
C CYS A 747 -6.88 -26.13 -51.04
N ASN A 748 -8.19 -25.86 -51.18
CA ASN A 748 -9.12 -26.75 -51.88
C ASN A 748 -8.78 -26.88 -53.37
N ASN A 749 -8.47 -25.76 -54.04
CA ASN A 749 -8.03 -25.81 -55.45
C ASN A 749 -6.72 -26.60 -55.59
N ALA A 750 -5.77 -26.44 -54.66
CA ALA A 750 -4.53 -27.21 -54.68
C ALA A 750 -4.78 -28.71 -54.47
N LEU A 751 -5.73 -29.06 -53.60
CA LEU A 751 -6.13 -30.44 -53.34
C LEU A 751 -6.77 -31.07 -54.58
N GLU A 752 -7.70 -30.38 -55.24
CA GLU A 752 -8.37 -30.86 -56.47
C GLU A 752 -7.35 -31.10 -57.60
N ASN A 753 -6.40 -30.18 -57.79
CA ASN A 753 -5.31 -30.39 -58.75
C ASN A 753 -4.41 -31.59 -58.39
N SER A 754 -4.22 -31.86 -57.10
CA SER A 754 -3.44 -33.02 -56.65
C SER A 754 -4.18 -34.34 -56.84
N GLU A 755 -5.51 -34.34 -56.69
CA GLU A 755 -6.37 -35.49 -56.98
C GLU A 755 -6.39 -35.79 -58.49
N GLU A 756 -6.51 -34.78 -59.34
CA GLU A 756 -6.43 -34.95 -60.80
C GLU A 756 -5.09 -35.57 -61.25
N LEU A 757 -3.99 -35.11 -60.66
CA LEU A 757 -2.65 -35.67 -60.90
C LEU A 757 -2.55 -37.12 -60.44
N LEU A 758 -3.12 -37.45 -59.28
CA LEU A 758 -3.13 -38.80 -58.75
C LEU A 758 -3.96 -39.75 -59.63
N GLU A 759 -5.12 -39.28 -60.11
CA GLU A 759 -5.97 -40.05 -61.02
C GLU A 759 -5.29 -40.28 -62.37
N PHE A 760 -4.61 -39.25 -62.90
CA PHE A 760 -3.82 -39.36 -64.13
C PHE A 760 -2.63 -40.32 -63.98
N ALA A 761 -1.89 -40.24 -62.88
CA ALA A 761 -0.78 -41.16 -62.57
C ALA A 761 -1.27 -42.61 -62.41
N THR A 762 -2.44 -42.79 -61.79
CA THR A 762 -3.07 -44.11 -61.63
C THR A 762 -3.50 -44.70 -62.98
N ARG A 763 -4.08 -43.90 -63.88
CA ARG A 763 -4.41 -44.35 -65.25
C ARG A 763 -3.16 -44.70 -66.07
N SER A 764 -2.04 -44.04 -65.79
CA SER A 764 -0.76 -44.29 -66.48
C SER A 764 -0.12 -45.61 -66.06
N LEU A 765 -0.40 -46.12 -64.85
CA LEU A 765 0.08 -47.42 -64.36
C LEU A 765 -0.57 -48.63 -65.07
N ASP A 766 -1.70 -48.46 -65.76
CA ASP A 766 -2.39 -49.53 -66.49
C ASP A 766 -1.90 -49.74 -67.94
N ILE A 767 -0.94 -48.92 -68.40
CA ILE A 767 -0.39 -48.99 -69.77
C ILE A 767 0.65 -50.10 -69.85
N LYS A 768 0.39 -51.13 -70.66
CA LYS A 768 1.23 -52.35 -70.74
C LYS A 768 2.32 -52.33 -71.82
N GLU A 769 2.38 -51.30 -72.68
CA GLU A 769 3.38 -51.18 -73.74
C GLU A 769 4.40 -50.06 -73.46
N ALA A 770 5.69 -50.39 -73.55
CA ALA A 770 6.79 -49.53 -73.13
C ALA A 770 6.99 -48.26 -73.97
N GLU A 771 6.57 -48.27 -75.24
CA GLU A 771 6.75 -47.14 -76.15
C GLU A 771 5.70 -46.03 -75.93
N GLU A 772 4.49 -46.42 -75.51
CA GLU A 772 3.38 -45.51 -75.19
C GLU A 772 3.58 -44.84 -73.82
N PHE A 773 4.13 -45.57 -72.85
CA PHE A 773 4.50 -45.05 -71.53
C PHE A 773 5.50 -43.88 -71.61
N SER A 774 6.48 -43.95 -72.54
CA SER A 774 7.48 -42.87 -72.71
C SER A 774 6.89 -41.55 -73.26
N LYS A 775 5.82 -41.64 -74.06
CA LYS A 775 5.10 -40.47 -74.58
C LYS A 775 4.24 -39.83 -73.50
N VAL A 776 3.60 -40.63 -72.66
CA VAL A 776 2.83 -40.15 -71.50
C VAL A 776 3.76 -39.48 -70.49
N GLN A 777 4.93 -40.05 -70.20
CA GLN A 777 5.93 -39.49 -69.28
C GLN A 777 6.48 -38.12 -69.74
N LYS A 778 6.65 -37.92 -71.07
CA LYS A 778 7.01 -36.59 -71.62
C LYS A 778 5.88 -35.58 -71.47
N LYS A 779 4.63 -36.01 -71.61
CA LYS A 779 3.44 -35.17 -71.44
C LYS A 779 3.24 -34.78 -69.98
N ASP A 780 3.50 -35.70 -69.05
CA ASP A 780 3.51 -35.46 -67.61
C ASP A 780 4.54 -34.39 -67.23
N LYS A 781 5.78 -34.53 -67.73
CA LYS A 781 6.83 -33.54 -67.46
C LYS A 781 6.45 -32.15 -67.97
N LEU A 782 5.86 -32.07 -69.16
CA LEU A 782 5.38 -30.81 -69.76
C LEU A 782 4.18 -30.20 -69.02
N TRP A 783 3.26 -31.02 -68.49
CA TRP A 783 2.12 -30.55 -67.72
C TRP A 783 2.52 -30.06 -66.32
N VAL A 784 3.42 -30.79 -65.67
CA VAL A 784 4.03 -30.40 -64.39
C VAL A 784 4.84 -29.10 -64.54
N ASP A 785 5.69 -28.99 -65.57
CA ASP A 785 6.49 -27.78 -65.82
C ASP A 785 5.59 -26.56 -66.15
N SER A 786 4.48 -26.76 -66.88
CA SER A 786 3.51 -25.70 -67.20
C SER A 786 2.77 -25.18 -65.96
N LYS A 787 2.36 -26.07 -65.05
CA LYS A 787 1.68 -25.69 -63.79
C LYS A 787 2.65 -25.11 -62.75
N TYR A 788 3.91 -25.54 -62.72
CA TYR A 788 4.96 -24.92 -61.89
C TYR A 788 5.24 -23.48 -62.32
N MET A 789 5.30 -23.21 -63.62
CA MET A 789 5.48 -21.84 -64.16
C MET A 789 4.28 -20.93 -63.85
N GLN A 790 3.07 -21.48 -63.76
CA GLN A 790 1.87 -20.72 -63.38
C GLN A 790 1.85 -20.36 -61.88
N LYS A 791 2.47 -21.20 -61.03
CA LYS A 791 2.66 -20.97 -59.59
C LYS A 791 3.65 -19.83 -59.32
N ASP A 792 4.74 -19.74 -60.08
CA ASP A 792 5.73 -18.65 -59.96
C ASP A 792 5.15 -17.27 -60.30
N HIS A 793 4.23 -17.21 -61.28
CA HIS A 793 3.59 -15.94 -61.66
C HIS A 793 2.60 -15.41 -60.61
N GLN A 794 2.00 -16.30 -59.81
CA GLN A 794 1.05 -15.93 -58.74
C GLN A 794 1.79 -15.62 -57.43
N GLN A 795 2.95 -16.23 -57.21
CA GLN A 795 3.83 -15.99 -56.06
C GLN A 795 4.52 -14.61 -56.11
N MET A 796 4.67 -13.98 -57.29
CA MET A 796 5.16 -12.61 -57.41
C MET A 796 4.15 -11.52 -57.01
N ARG A 797 2.85 -11.83 -56.86
CA ARG A 797 1.84 -10.87 -56.37
C ARG A 797 1.55 -10.97 -54.87
N SER A 798 2.06 -12.01 -54.22
CA SER A 798 1.88 -12.28 -52.79
C SER A 798 3.26 -12.50 -52.16
N GLY A 799 3.93 -11.40 -51.82
CA GLY A 799 5.17 -11.41 -51.06
C GLY A 799 4.92 -11.86 -49.61
N SER A 800 4.65 -13.13 -49.39
CA SER A 800 4.68 -13.76 -48.05
C SER A 800 4.87 -15.27 -48.03
N LEU A 801 4.91 -15.97 -49.18
CA LEU A 801 5.01 -17.44 -49.19
C LEU A 801 6.42 -18.02 -49.43
N ALA A 802 7.47 -17.20 -49.49
CA ALA A 802 8.86 -17.65 -49.72
C ALA A 802 9.66 -17.96 -48.43
N LEU A 803 9.00 -18.07 -47.27
CA LEU A 803 9.66 -18.31 -45.97
C LEU A 803 9.21 -19.60 -45.27
N PHE A 804 8.56 -20.53 -45.97
CA PHE A 804 7.96 -21.71 -45.33
C PHE A 804 8.49 -23.08 -45.78
N LEU A 805 9.50 -23.12 -46.66
CA LEU A 805 10.25 -24.35 -46.97
C LEU A 805 11.75 -24.28 -46.66
N ASP A 806 12.18 -23.22 -46.00
CA ASP A 806 13.43 -23.25 -45.23
C ASP A 806 13.04 -22.98 -43.78
N GLY A 807 13.10 -24.02 -42.96
CA GLY A 807 12.65 -23.96 -41.59
C GLY A 807 13.53 -23.00 -40.80
N GLN A 808 13.04 -21.81 -40.49
CA GLN A 808 13.29 -21.14 -39.21
C GLN A 808 12.10 -20.29 -38.74
N VAL A 809 11.58 -20.77 -37.63
CA VAL A 809 10.70 -20.14 -36.66
C VAL A 809 11.15 -18.71 -36.31
N ALA A 810 10.22 -17.77 -36.53
CA ALA A 810 9.96 -16.57 -35.75
C ALA A 810 11.14 -15.68 -35.35
N LYS A 811 11.42 -14.66 -36.17
CA LYS A 811 11.82 -13.34 -35.67
C LYS A 811 10.59 -12.42 -35.67
N THR A 812 10.06 -12.15 -34.48
CA THR A 812 9.15 -11.05 -34.24
C THR A 812 9.88 -9.71 -34.45
N PRO A 813 9.26 -8.73 -35.14
CA PRO A 813 9.83 -7.41 -35.38
C PRO A 813 9.79 -6.53 -34.12
N PRO A 814 10.64 -5.48 -34.07
CA PRO A 814 10.70 -4.51 -32.99
C PRO A 814 9.52 -3.53 -33.03
N ASN A 815 9.04 -3.12 -31.86
CA ASN A 815 8.23 -1.91 -31.72
C ASN A 815 9.07 -0.69 -32.11
N VAL A 816 8.70 -0.01 -33.19
CA VAL A 816 8.93 1.43 -33.36
C VAL A 816 7.71 2.02 -34.09
N VAL A 817 6.68 2.43 -33.34
CA VAL A 817 5.82 3.53 -33.81
C VAL A 817 6.47 4.81 -33.32
N ARG A 818 7.32 5.38 -34.19
CA ARG A 818 7.73 6.77 -34.14
C ARG A 818 6.51 7.57 -34.62
N LEU A 819 5.75 8.16 -33.70
CA LEU A 819 4.80 9.21 -34.03
C LEU A 819 5.63 10.47 -34.35
N GLU A 820 5.76 10.79 -35.64
CA GLU A 820 6.14 12.14 -36.05
C GLU A 820 5.04 13.13 -35.64
N PRO A 821 5.40 14.37 -35.27
CA PRO A 821 4.44 15.38 -34.86
C PRO A 821 3.66 15.89 -36.08
N PHE A 822 2.34 15.72 -36.06
CA PHE A 822 1.45 16.41 -37.00
C PHE A 822 1.47 17.91 -36.69
N ARG A 823 2.18 18.64 -37.54
CA ARG A 823 2.19 20.10 -37.63
C ARG A 823 0.86 20.51 -38.27
N MET A 824 -0.08 21.08 -37.52
CA MET A 824 -1.20 21.83 -38.11
C MET A 824 -1.23 23.24 -37.52
N GLY A 825 -1.26 24.20 -38.44
CA GLY A 825 -0.84 25.58 -38.24
C GLY A 825 -1.64 26.39 -37.23
N MET A 826 -0.92 27.29 -36.57
CA MET A 826 -1.45 28.50 -35.98
C MET A 826 -2.35 29.23 -36.97
N LYS A 827 -3.62 29.42 -36.62
CA LYS A 827 -4.32 30.67 -36.91
C LYS A 827 -4.52 31.41 -35.60
N MET A 828 -3.70 32.45 -35.43
CA MET A 828 -3.99 33.57 -34.54
C MET A 828 -5.31 34.20 -34.98
N THR A 829 -6.21 34.43 -34.03
CA THR A 829 -7.06 35.61 -33.99
C THR A 829 -7.34 35.97 -32.53
N ASP A 830 -6.93 37.19 -32.19
CA ASP A 830 -7.24 37.93 -30.96
C ASP A 830 -8.73 37.87 -30.59
N THR A 831 -9.06 37.87 -29.29
CA THR A 831 -9.49 39.11 -28.57
C THR A 831 -10.00 38.83 -27.15
N LYS A 832 -9.46 39.63 -26.21
CA LYS A 832 -9.96 40.10 -24.90
C LYS A 832 -10.17 39.12 -23.75
#